data_AF-A0A7D9LA88-F1
#
_entry.id   AF-A0A7D9LA88-F1
#
_cell.length_a   1.000
_cell.length_b   1.000
_cell.length_c   1.000
_cell.angle_alpha   90.00
_cell.angle_beta   90.00
_cell.angle_gamma   90.00
#
_symmetry.space_group_name_H-M   'P 1'
#
loop_
_entity.id
_entity.type
_entity.pdbx_description
1 polymer ?
#
loop_
_entity_poly.entity_id
_entity_poly.type
_entity_poly.pdbx_seq_one_letter_code
_entity_poly.pdbx_strand_id
1 'polypeptide(L)'
;MAPKQTQWFSGRKSELDLLRDILVNDNANSEEKVIVAAVSGLGGSGKTSVTAEYIHKWKDYYQGGVYWLSGEDDVKLKATVDDIAAQFNTLHENSLEATLSKTLAVFSRFTKPWLMVIDDMDQFNLSQIFLKLVSGSWQANVASLGHLVMTTRRTPQELKEDVPGFKESRCFKLECFSSEEAKNFVFKRTGIVRNEKQDKNADLLFQKLGGLPLALEQACAYIKYLACTLSNYLESYEKQSLQLLNKRKAKSPYGTSQERLAVRTTWLLNFEHIRKNENGMIAIRFINASAFMNPNEIQRELVNVGEPRVDDKAYCDHVSSSLGSREVLKLLTDFSLFKETHNSSLAVHRLVQEVIRENLKPEGIVQSIVDAARLLHFALSNCPSPDIVLDCFDGEHNDRSSLYSTDSSRFYKWHKMCLHVYEIKTNLEKFLDIFCDVEEKTVFLPEVARIVYECALHLNLNNYSSQAKIVADFANRILDWGGNVISDDSLKTLFPHTFPLSQPLRRRIQYSCKAPVDTKTPTTSKTIKSEIEKMRLEGNKLFMESNFHEAIEIYSSCINRSKGRDSFDPKLLSNRASAYLRLKQYNNALNDADEYIAYSPECWRGYARKALALHEMNEKGGAQCSAALAFYHNHDIFDKFEPFKISFPKLKQCIHVCNSVSSLVSLLSPLPYVIVSDLPQKIIVLKAGRYCLSAECFELIRAQQLCLGNVSLVGVSDTSPDLHVTLSFIGNFSLLSYNLMAVNISFIFDLGTWCTTRKSVVKLFECSITSNSHCSFISEGSLSVEKCRFANCQGVALTVLGNAQVNNSVFSSNEIVGLNVLEPGNLVLKNSKLHGNQWGLQVHNGTCDVSDCQVYDNKKIGVAIGGVNGKAN
;
A
#
# COMPACT_ATOMS: atom_id res chain seq x y z
N MET A 1 11.17 0.09 17.40
CA MET A 1 10.76 1.50 17.22
C MET A 1 10.73 2.27 18.55
N ALA A 2 11.65 1.98 19.49
CA ALA A 2 11.61 2.63 20.81
C ALA A 2 12.10 4.09 20.73
N PRO A 3 11.49 5.04 21.47
CA PRO A 3 11.94 6.42 21.53
C PRO A 3 13.38 6.53 22.07
N LYS A 4 14.03 7.66 21.77
CA LYS A 4 15.45 7.90 22.09
C LYS A 4 15.58 7.94 23.62
N GLN A 5 16.61 7.29 24.14
CA GLN A 5 16.87 7.33 25.58
C GLN A 5 17.05 8.80 26.00
N THR A 6 16.44 9.19 27.12
CA THR A 6 16.56 10.57 27.59
C THR A 6 17.97 10.79 28.14
N GLN A 7 18.74 11.68 27.50
CA GLN A 7 20.15 11.92 27.84
C GLN A 7 20.38 12.21 29.34
N TRP A 8 19.43 12.94 29.95
CA TRP A 8 19.51 13.39 31.33
C TRP A 8 18.59 12.60 32.28
N PHE A 9 18.19 11.38 31.90
CA PHE A 9 17.40 10.52 32.79
C PHE A 9 18.10 10.36 34.14
N SER A 10 17.35 10.57 35.22
CA SER A 10 17.83 10.60 36.61
C SER A 10 16.74 10.08 37.54
N GLY A 11 17.14 9.41 38.62
CA GLY A 11 16.20 8.86 39.61
C GLY A 11 15.41 7.64 39.08
N ARG A 12 14.23 7.42 39.66
CA ARG A 12 13.20 6.46 39.21
C ARG A 12 13.59 4.99 39.18
N LYS A 13 14.62 4.58 39.94
CA LYS A 13 15.03 3.17 40.00
C LYS A 13 13.92 2.30 40.58
N SER A 14 13.30 2.75 41.68
CA SER A 14 12.17 2.10 42.32
C SER A 14 11.00 1.90 41.36
N GLU A 15 10.66 2.88 40.53
CA GLU A 15 9.53 2.81 39.61
C GLU A 15 9.84 1.92 38.40
N LEU A 16 11.08 1.91 37.92
CA LEU A 16 11.52 0.98 36.89
C LEU A 16 11.48 -0.47 37.39
N ASP A 17 11.93 -0.69 38.63
CA ASP A 17 11.91 -2.01 39.25
C ASP A 17 10.47 -2.43 39.59
N LEU A 18 9.61 -1.50 40.03
CA LEU A 18 8.18 -1.74 40.22
C LEU A 18 7.48 -2.13 38.91
N LEU A 19 7.75 -1.42 37.81
CA LEU A 19 7.22 -1.79 36.49
C LEU A 19 7.72 -3.17 36.07
N ARG A 20 8.97 -3.52 36.40
CA ARG A 20 9.52 -4.86 36.14
C ARG A 20 8.81 -5.91 36.96
N ASP A 21 8.55 -5.65 38.24
CA ASP A 21 7.88 -6.57 39.15
C ASP A 21 6.44 -6.81 38.72
N ILE A 22 5.70 -5.77 38.33
CA ILE A 22 4.34 -5.91 37.78
C ILE A 22 4.33 -6.79 36.53
N LEU A 23 5.28 -6.56 35.61
CA LEU A 23 5.31 -7.28 34.34
C LEU A 23 5.82 -8.73 34.47
N VAL A 24 6.73 -9.01 35.41
CA VAL A 24 7.42 -10.30 35.51
C VAL A 24 6.96 -11.15 36.68
N ASN A 25 6.76 -10.57 37.87
CA ASN A 25 6.49 -11.34 39.08
C ASN A 25 5.01 -11.71 39.23
N ASP A 26 4.10 -10.96 38.61
CA ASP A 26 2.66 -11.30 38.57
C ASP A 26 2.35 -12.54 37.69
N ASN A 27 3.35 -13.05 36.95
CA ASN A 27 3.28 -14.32 36.20
C ASN A 27 3.52 -15.56 37.06
N ALA A 28 4.04 -15.45 38.28
CA ALA A 28 4.39 -16.63 39.07
C ALA A 28 3.15 -17.46 39.48
N ASN A 29 1.95 -16.85 39.46
CA ASN A 29 0.69 -17.47 39.91
C ASN A 29 -0.49 -17.29 38.94
N SER A 30 -0.32 -16.76 37.73
CA SER A 30 -1.42 -16.53 36.78
C SER A 30 -1.23 -17.27 35.45
N GLU A 31 -2.31 -17.85 34.92
CA GLU A 31 -2.34 -18.46 33.57
C GLU A 31 -2.36 -17.41 32.44
N GLU A 32 -2.29 -16.12 32.79
CA GLU A 32 -2.36 -15.01 31.85
C GLU A 32 -1.05 -14.88 31.06
N LYS A 33 -1.13 -15.06 29.74
CA LYS A 33 0.05 -14.92 28.86
C LYS A 33 0.32 -13.50 28.39
N VAL A 34 -0.64 -12.59 28.58
CA VAL A 34 -0.47 -11.16 28.28
C VAL A 34 -0.70 -10.36 29.56
N ILE A 35 0.33 -9.64 30.00
CA ILE A 35 0.27 -8.79 31.19
C ILE A 35 0.12 -7.34 30.75
N VAL A 36 -0.98 -6.72 31.18
CA VAL A 36 -1.30 -5.32 30.90
C VAL A 36 -1.00 -4.49 32.15
N ALA A 37 -0.05 -3.56 32.04
CA ALA A 37 0.35 -2.63 33.09
C ALA A 37 0.11 -1.18 32.66
N ALA A 38 -0.06 -0.29 33.63
CA ALA A 38 -0.25 1.14 33.38
C ALA A 38 0.66 2.01 34.25
N VAL A 39 1.19 3.07 33.65
CA VAL A 39 1.90 4.16 34.34
C VAL A 39 0.98 5.37 34.29
N SER A 40 0.36 5.72 35.42
CA SER A 40 -0.51 6.89 35.55
C SER A 40 0.24 8.09 36.13
N GLY A 41 -0.33 9.30 36.03
CA GLY A 41 0.25 10.48 36.66
C GLY A 41 0.04 11.78 35.90
N LEU A 42 0.51 12.88 36.48
CA LEU A 42 0.33 14.23 35.94
C LEU A 42 1.03 14.44 34.59
N GLY A 43 0.55 15.42 33.82
CA GLY A 43 1.23 15.86 32.60
C GLY A 43 2.63 16.38 32.92
N GLY A 44 3.66 15.89 32.23
CA GLY A 44 5.05 16.29 32.47
C GLY A 44 5.75 15.59 33.64
N SER A 45 5.12 14.60 34.31
CA SER A 45 5.75 13.82 35.39
C SER A 45 6.79 12.81 34.91
N GLY A 46 6.87 12.55 33.60
CA GLY A 46 7.88 11.67 32.99
C GLY A 46 7.41 10.25 32.68
N LYS A 47 6.09 9.98 32.62
CA LYS A 47 5.51 8.65 32.30
C LYS A 47 6.13 8.02 31.05
N THR A 48 6.07 8.73 29.92
CA THR A 48 6.68 8.32 28.65
C THR A 48 8.19 8.10 28.77
N SER A 49 8.89 8.93 29.55
CA SER A 49 10.33 8.80 29.77
C SER A 49 10.70 7.56 30.61
N VAL A 50 9.92 7.23 31.65
CA VAL A 50 10.12 6.02 32.47
C VAL A 50 9.88 4.77 31.62
N THR A 51 8.81 4.75 30.82
CA THR A 51 8.53 3.63 29.91
C THR A 51 9.63 3.47 28.84
N ALA A 52 10.12 4.58 28.28
CA ALA A 52 11.24 4.55 27.35
C ALA A 52 12.53 4.01 28.00
N GLU A 53 12.85 4.45 29.22
CA GLU A 53 14.02 3.98 29.96
C GLU A 53 13.93 2.49 30.30
N TYR A 54 12.74 2.02 30.69
CA TYR A 54 12.47 0.60 30.90
C TYR A 54 12.81 -0.21 29.64
N ILE A 55 12.32 0.23 28.48
CA ILE A 55 12.61 -0.46 27.22
C ILE A 55 14.10 -0.55 26.95
N HIS A 56 14.86 0.54 27.16
CA HIS A 56 16.31 0.53 26.94
C HIS A 56 17.04 -0.38 27.93
N LYS A 57 16.67 -0.35 29.21
CA LYS A 57 17.29 -1.16 30.27
C LYS A 57 17.06 -2.67 30.06
N TRP A 58 15.91 -3.07 29.52
CA TRP A 58 15.54 -4.48 29.35
C TRP A 58 15.33 -4.90 27.88
N LYS A 59 15.96 -4.20 26.94
CA LYS A 59 15.79 -4.45 25.50
C LYS A 59 16.09 -5.89 25.10
N ASP A 60 17.14 -6.48 25.68
CA ASP A 60 17.60 -7.83 25.35
C ASP A 60 16.64 -8.94 25.82
N TYR A 61 15.77 -8.64 26.79
CA TYR A 61 14.73 -9.55 27.26
C TYR A 61 13.63 -9.72 26.20
N TYR A 62 13.29 -8.65 25.47
CA TYR A 62 12.19 -8.61 24.50
C TYR A 62 12.64 -9.01 23.09
N GLN A 63 13.07 -10.26 22.94
CA GLN A 63 13.58 -10.78 21.66
C GLN A 63 12.51 -10.87 20.56
N GLY A 64 11.22 -10.88 20.90
CA GLY A 64 10.09 -10.79 19.97
C GLY A 64 9.81 -9.36 19.48
N GLY A 65 10.53 -8.37 20.02
CA GLY A 65 10.48 -6.98 19.60
C GLY A 65 9.73 -6.06 20.55
N VAL A 66 9.91 -4.75 20.31
CA VAL A 66 9.26 -3.67 21.05
C VAL A 66 8.52 -2.74 20.09
N TYR A 67 7.24 -2.56 20.35
CA TYR A 67 6.28 -1.88 19.48
C TYR A 67 5.65 -0.71 20.24
N TRP A 68 5.61 0.47 19.63
CA TRP A 68 5.14 1.70 20.25
C TRP A 68 3.96 2.27 19.46
N LEU A 69 2.81 2.36 20.10
CA LEU A 69 1.54 2.80 19.54
C LEU A 69 1.10 4.11 20.19
N SER A 70 0.41 4.95 19.43
CA SER A 70 -0.22 6.17 19.97
C SER A 70 -1.60 5.85 20.52
N GLY A 71 -1.85 6.26 21.77
CA GLY A 71 -3.10 6.11 22.51
C GLY A 71 -4.05 7.31 22.42
N GLU A 72 -3.68 8.33 21.67
CA GLU A 72 -4.30 9.66 21.77
C GLU A 72 -5.68 9.76 21.12
N ASP A 73 -5.82 9.17 19.94
CA ASP A 73 -7.06 9.12 19.16
C ASP A 73 -6.98 7.98 18.13
N ASP A 74 -8.13 7.58 17.58
CA ASP A 74 -8.21 6.48 16.61
C ASP A 74 -7.42 6.76 15.30
N VAL A 75 -7.24 8.03 14.92
CA VAL A 75 -6.52 8.43 13.70
C VAL A 75 -5.01 8.20 13.87
N LYS A 76 -4.44 8.63 15.00
CA LYS A 76 -3.02 8.41 15.33
C LYS A 76 -2.74 6.96 15.67
N LEU A 77 -3.67 6.28 16.36
CA LEU A 77 -3.58 4.84 16.57
C LEU A 77 -3.47 4.14 15.22
N LYS A 78 -4.36 4.46 14.27
CA LYS A 78 -4.32 3.90 12.91
C LYS A 78 -2.97 4.09 12.24
N ALA A 79 -2.41 5.30 12.28
CA ALA A 79 -1.09 5.58 11.70
C ALA A 79 -0.01 4.63 12.27
N THR A 80 0.04 4.50 13.60
CA THR A 80 1.02 3.61 14.26
C THR A 80 0.74 2.11 14.05
N VAL A 81 -0.53 1.71 13.97
CA VAL A 81 -0.93 0.33 13.65
C VAL A 81 -0.58 -0.02 12.21
N ASP A 82 -0.80 0.89 11.26
CA ASP A 82 -0.45 0.71 9.86
C ASP A 82 1.07 0.59 9.68
N ASP A 83 1.86 1.40 10.40
CA ASP A 83 3.33 1.31 10.41
C ASP A 83 3.83 -0.07 10.87
N ILE A 84 3.16 -0.68 11.86
CA ILE A 84 3.48 -2.03 12.34
C ILE A 84 2.93 -3.10 11.36
N ALA A 85 1.71 -2.93 10.89
CA ALA A 85 1.07 -3.86 9.97
C ALA A 85 1.80 -3.96 8.63
N ALA A 86 2.40 -2.85 8.18
CA ALA A 86 3.28 -2.83 7.02
C ALA A 86 4.50 -3.74 7.20
N GLN A 87 5.09 -3.77 8.40
CA GLN A 87 6.23 -4.64 8.71
C GLN A 87 5.86 -6.12 8.71
N PHE A 88 4.62 -6.44 9.09
CA PHE A 88 4.11 -7.82 9.12
C PHE A 88 3.35 -8.25 7.85
N ASN A 89 3.22 -7.36 6.86
CA ASN A 89 2.36 -7.56 5.69
C ASN A 89 0.90 -7.93 6.05
N THR A 90 0.38 -7.35 7.14
CA THR A 90 -1.00 -7.58 7.64
C THR A 90 -1.97 -6.46 7.29
N LEU A 91 -1.53 -5.47 6.51
CA LEU A 91 -2.38 -4.38 6.03
C LEU A 91 -3.61 -4.95 5.31
N HIS A 92 -4.80 -4.60 5.81
CA HIS A 92 -6.05 -4.91 5.15
C HIS A 92 -6.55 -3.68 4.41
N GLU A 93 -7.04 -3.86 3.19
CA GLU A 93 -7.77 -2.81 2.50
C GLU A 93 -9.02 -2.47 3.33
N ASN A 94 -9.08 -1.23 3.78
CA ASN A 94 -10.30 -0.55 4.15
C ASN A 94 -10.85 -0.64 5.60
N SER A 95 -10.08 -1.12 6.59
CA SER A 95 -10.52 -1.05 8.00
C SER A 95 -9.37 -1.11 9.00
N LEU A 96 -9.30 -0.10 9.91
CA LEU A 96 -8.41 -0.14 11.08
C LEU A 96 -8.66 -1.40 11.91
N GLU A 97 -9.92 -1.76 12.12
CA GLU A 97 -10.27 -2.93 12.92
C GLU A 97 -9.76 -4.23 12.28
N ALA A 98 -9.89 -4.37 10.95
CA ALA A 98 -9.41 -5.55 10.24
C ALA A 98 -7.87 -5.62 10.24
N THR A 99 -7.20 -4.51 9.97
CA THR A 99 -5.74 -4.40 10.04
C THR A 99 -5.24 -4.72 11.44
N LEU A 100 -5.86 -4.14 12.47
CA LEU A 100 -5.54 -4.39 13.87
C LEU A 100 -5.72 -5.87 14.20
N SER A 101 -6.86 -6.48 13.83
CA SER A 101 -7.14 -7.89 14.11
C SER A 101 -6.11 -8.84 13.47
N LYS A 102 -5.76 -8.60 12.20
CA LYS A 102 -4.72 -9.37 11.50
C LYS A 102 -3.34 -9.19 12.14
N THR A 103 -3.03 -7.96 12.55
CA THR A 103 -1.76 -7.60 13.20
C THR A 103 -1.65 -8.26 14.58
N LEU A 104 -2.70 -8.20 15.40
CA LEU A 104 -2.77 -8.89 16.70
C LEU A 104 -2.70 -10.42 16.55
N ALA A 105 -3.24 -10.98 15.47
CA ALA A 105 -3.09 -12.40 15.14
C ALA A 105 -1.65 -12.80 14.76
N VAL A 106 -0.78 -11.85 14.40
CA VAL A 106 0.66 -12.10 14.25
C VAL A 106 1.35 -12.07 15.62
N PHE A 107 1.01 -11.11 16.48
CA PHE A 107 1.51 -11.06 17.86
C PHE A 107 1.20 -12.34 18.64
N SER A 108 0.02 -12.94 18.43
CA SER A 108 -0.33 -14.20 19.08
C SER A 108 0.55 -15.39 18.66
N ARG A 109 1.22 -15.31 17.51
CA ARG A 109 2.12 -16.35 16.99
C ARG A 109 3.58 -16.16 17.40
N PHE A 110 3.91 -15.06 18.07
CA PHE A 110 5.28 -14.85 18.53
C PHE A 110 5.66 -15.93 19.56
N THR A 111 6.85 -16.49 19.37
CA THR A 111 7.41 -17.54 20.23
C THR A 111 8.39 -16.99 21.25
N LYS A 112 8.70 -15.69 21.19
CA LYS A 112 9.64 -14.98 22.05
C LYS A 112 8.98 -13.81 22.77
N PRO A 113 9.41 -13.45 23.98
CA PRO A 113 8.83 -12.34 24.72
C PRO A 113 8.85 -11.03 23.94
N TRP A 114 7.74 -10.32 23.93
CA TRP A 114 7.56 -9.06 23.22
C TRP A 114 6.90 -8.01 24.12
N LEU A 115 7.10 -6.73 23.79
CA LEU A 115 6.54 -5.60 24.53
C LEU A 115 5.81 -4.65 23.59
N MET A 116 4.61 -4.27 23.97
CA MET A 116 3.80 -3.26 23.29
C MET A 116 3.57 -2.09 24.25
N VAL A 117 3.78 -0.87 23.77
CA VAL A 117 3.51 0.37 24.53
C VAL A 117 2.39 1.13 23.86
N ILE A 118 1.41 1.57 24.64
CA ILE A 118 0.35 2.48 24.19
C ILE A 118 0.53 3.79 24.96
N ASP A 119 1.02 4.81 24.27
CA ASP A 119 1.41 6.08 24.90
C ASP A 119 0.27 7.12 24.81
N ASP A 120 -0.04 7.75 25.93
CA ASP A 120 -1.01 8.86 26.07
C ASP A 120 -2.48 8.47 25.83
N MET A 121 -2.93 7.41 26.51
CA MET A 121 -4.33 6.97 26.55
C MET A 121 -5.21 7.90 27.41
N ASP A 122 -5.45 9.12 26.93
CA ASP A 122 -6.11 10.21 27.68
C ASP A 122 -7.47 10.63 27.12
N GLN A 123 -8.00 9.91 26.12
CA GLN A 123 -9.33 10.19 25.54
C GLN A 123 -10.42 10.16 26.60
N PHE A 124 -11.46 10.99 26.48
CA PHE A 124 -12.56 10.98 27.46
C PHE A 124 -13.28 9.62 27.50
N ASN A 125 -13.63 9.08 26.33
CA ASN A 125 -14.21 7.75 26.19
C ASN A 125 -13.27 6.85 25.37
N LEU A 126 -12.97 5.65 25.84
CA LEU A 126 -12.18 4.68 25.07
C LEU A 126 -13.03 4.08 23.94
N SER A 127 -12.49 4.11 22.72
CA SER A 127 -13.15 3.47 21.57
C SER A 127 -13.12 1.94 21.69
N GLN A 128 -14.04 1.26 20.99
CA GLN A 128 -14.05 -0.22 20.92
C GLN A 128 -12.73 -0.79 20.38
N ILE A 129 -12.00 -0.01 19.58
CA ILE A 129 -10.71 -0.39 19.00
C ILE A 129 -9.65 -0.42 20.10
N PHE A 130 -9.63 0.59 20.99
CA PHE A 130 -8.75 0.58 22.16
C PHE A 130 -9.07 -0.58 23.10
N LEU A 131 -10.35 -0.82 23.40
CA LEU A 131 -10.76 -1.95 24.24
C LEU A 131 -10.33 -3.30 23.62
N LYS A 132 -10.49 -3.48 22.31
CA LYS A 132 -10.00 -4.66 21.59
C LYS A 132 -8.48 -4.82 21.70
N LEU A 133 -7.73 -3.73 21.67
CA LEU A 133 -6.28 -3.72 21.80
C LEU A 133 -5.85 -4.13 23.23
N VAL A 134 -6.45 -3.52 24.27
CA VAL A 134 -5.97 -3.68 25.67
C VAL A 134 -6.64 -4.82 26.44
N SER A 135 -7.83 -5.27 26.05
CA SER A 135 -8.60 -6.31 26.74
C SER A 135 -9.29 -7.30 25.78
N GLY A 136 -8.81 -7.40 24.53
CA GLY A 136 -9.42 -8.26 23.52
C GLY A 136 -9.11 -9.75 23.70
N SER A 137 -9.99 -10.60 23.18
CA SER A 137 -9.89 -12.06 23.25
C SER A 137 -8.65 -12.67 22.57
N TRP A 138 -7.94 -11.90 21.74
CA TRP A 138 -6.70 -12.31 21.10
C TRP A 138 -5.59 -12.64 22.13
N GLN A 139 -5.63 -12.04 23.31
CA GLN A 139 -4.65 -12.23 24.39
C GLN A 139 -4.61 -13.68 24.90
N ALA A 140 -5.74 -14.39 24.86
CA ALA A 140 -5.81 -15.80 25.27
C ALA A 140 -5.05 -16.74 24.32
N ASN A 141 -4.86 -16.33 23.06
CA ASN A 141 -4.25 -17.15 22.01
C ASN A 141 -2.75 -16.93 21.84
N VAL A 142 -2.10 -16.14 22.70
CA VAL A 142 -0.68 -15.83 22.56
C VAL A 142 0.18 -17.06 22.91
N ALA A 143 1.14 -17.37 22.04
CA ALA A 143 2.02 -18.53 22.21
C ALA A 143 3.11 -18.32 23.26
N SER A 144 3.64 -17.09 23.39
CA SER A 144 4.64 -16.70 24.38
C SER A 144 4.15 -15.60 25.33
N LEU A 145 4.97 -15.22 26.31
CA LEU A 145 4.68 -14.10 27.19
C LEU A 145 4.68 -12.76 26.42
N GLY A 146 3.61 -11.98 26.56
CA GLY A 146 3.47 -10.65 25.97
C GLY A 146 3.25 -9.58 27.05
N HIS A 147 3.96 -8.47 26.98
CA HIS A 147 3.77 -7.35 27.91
C HIS A 147 3.14 -6.16 27.18
N LEU A 148 2.15 -5.53 27.81
CA LEU A 148 1.51 -4.32 27.33
C LEU A 148 1.64 -3.23 28.40
N VAL A 149 2.21 -2.08 28.06
CA VAL A 149 2.37 -0.94 28.98
C VAL A 149 1.61 0.26 28.44
N MET A 150 0.73 0.83 29.24
CA MET A 150 -0.03 2.03 28.90
C MET A 150 0.50 3.23 29.68
N THR A 151 0.58 4.41 29.07
CA THR A 151 0.77 5.67 29.79
C THR A 151 -0.52 6.48 29.73
N THR A 152 -0.94 7.06 30.86
CA THR A 152 -2.21 7.80 30.94
C THR A 152 -2.21 8.80 32.10
N ARG A 153 -3.14 9.76 32.07
CA ARG A 153 -3.50 10.65 33.19
C ARG A 153 -4.62 10.07 34.06
N ARG A 154 -5.30 9.02 33.60
CA ARG A 154 -6.33 8.31 34.36
C ARG A 154 -5.78 7.76 35.66
N THR A 155 -6.60 7.78 36.70
CA THR A 155 -6.31 7.13 37.97
C THR A 155 -6.41 5.60 37.84
N PRO A 156 -5.77 4.84 38.75
CA PRO A 156 -5.92 3.38 38.78
C PRO A 156 -7.38 2.90 38.87
N GLN A 157 -8.24 3.69 39.53
CA GLN A 157 -9.67 3.42 39.69
C GLN A 157 -10.42 3.61 38.37
N GLU A 158 -10.23 4.75 37.71
CA GLU A 158 -10.81 5.02 36.38
C GLU A 158 -10.40 3.94 35.36
N LEU A 159 -9.13 3.48 35.39
CA LEU A 159 -8.68 2.39 34.51
C LEU A 159 -9.39 1.07 34.77
N LYS A 160 -9.68 0.75 36.03
CA LYS A 160 -10.41 -0.47 36.41
C LYS A 160 -11.87 -0.42 35.92
N GLU A 161 -12.46 0.77 35.90
CA GLU A 161 -13.82 1.00 35.40
C GLU A 161 -13.88 0.99 33.86
N ASP A 162 -12.93 1.68 33.21
CA ASP A 162 -12.89 1.86 31.75
C ASP A 162 -12.39 0.64 30.99
N VAL A 163 -11.48 -0.17 31.59
CA VAL A 163 -10.84 -1.30 30.92
C VAL A 163 -11.28 -2.63 31.56
N PRO A 164 -12.09 -3.44 30.85
CA PRO A 164 -12.56 -4.72 31.36
C PRO A 164 -11.41 -5.65 31.77
N GLY A 165 -11.46 -6.14 33.01
CA GLY A 165 -10.47 -7.09 33.54
C GLY A 165 -9.15 -6.48 33.99
N PHE A 166 -9.00 -5.15 33.95
CA PHE A 166 -7.79 -4.48 34.44
C PHE A 166 -7.68 -4.56 35.96
N LYS A 167 -6.50 -4.95 36.46
CA LYS A 167 -6.21 -5.05 37.89
C LYS A 167 -5.56 -3.75 38.36
N GLU A 168 -6.14 -3.14 39.38
CA GLU A 168 -5.62 -1.88 39.97
C GLU A 168 -4.16 -2.01 40.43
N SER A 169 -3.76 -3.19 40.92
CA SER A 169 -2.37 -3.49 41.31
C SER A 169 -1.35 -3.43 40.17
N ARG A 170 -1.82 -3.47 38.91
CA ARG A 170 -0.97 -3.35 37.70
C ARG A 170 -0.84 -1.92 37.20
N CYS A 171 -1.42 -0.95 37.90
CA CYS A 171 -1.17 0.46 37.67
C CYS A 171 -0.40 1.05 38.85
N PHE A 172 0.62 1.83 38.58
CA PHE A 172 1.21 2.71 39.59
C PHE A 172 1.16 4.16 39.15
N LYS A 173 0.97 5.05 40.13
CA LYS A 173 0.93 6.49 39.92
C LYS A 173 2.34 7.05 40.02
N LEU A 174 2.83 7.61 38.92
CA LEU A 174 4.12 8.28 38.84
C LEU A 174 3.99 9.71 39.40
N GLU A 175 4.49 9.88 40.62
CA GLU A 175 4.56 11.17 41.31
C GLU A 175 5.67 12.06 40.73
N CYS A 176 5.73 13.34 41.13
CA CYS A 176 6.87 14.22 40.84
C CYS A 176 8.17 13.70 41.47
N PHE A 177 9.33 14.27 41.10
CA PHE A 177 10.60 13.88 41.72
C PHE A 177 10.59 14.14 43.22
N SER A 178 11.28 13.30 43.99
CA SER A 178 11.70 13.64 45.35
C SER A 178 12.77 14.75 45.33
N SER A 179 13.01 15.39 46.48
CA SER A 179 14.06 16.42 46.60
C SER A 179 15.43 15.90 46.13
N GLU A 180 15.83 14.70 46.54
CA GLU A 180 17.14 14.15 46.18
C GLU A 180 17.22 13.79 44.68
N GLU A 181 16.14 13.26 44.09
CA GLU A 181 16.08 13.01 42.64
C GLU A 181 16.15 14.31 41.84
N ALA A 182 15.44 15.35 42.27
CA ALA A 182 15.46 16.66 41.64
C ALA A 182 16.86 17.29 41.73
N LYS A 183 17.53 17.21 42.88
CA LYS A 183 18.92 17.68 43.06
C LYS A 183 19.87 16.96 42.12
N ASN A 184 19.82 15.63 42.10
CA ASN A 184 20.65 14.82 41.22
C ASN A 184 20.44 15.18 39.75
N PHE A 185 19.19 15.38 39.34
CA PHE A 185 18.84 15.84 38.00
C PHE A 185 19.42 17.23 37.70
N VAL A 186 19.23 18.21 38.60
CA VAL A 186 19.71 19.59 38.44
C VAL A 186 21.22 19.64 38.27
N PHE A 187 21.98 19.00 39.16
CA PHE A 187 23.45 18.99 39.09
C PHE A 187 23.96 18.28 37.84
N LYS A 188 23.36 17.14 37.49
CA LYS A 188 23.72 16.40 36.27
C LYS A 188 23.45 17.22 35.00
N ARG A 189 22.29 17.90 34.92
CA ARG A 189 21.86 18.66 33.73
C ARG A 189 22.60 19.98 33.56
N THR A 190 22.91 20.67 34.66
CA THR A 190 23.59 21.98 34.65
C THR A 190 25.11 21.85 34.63
N GLY A 191 25.69 20.77 35.16
CA GLY A 191 27.13 20.60 35.34
C GLY A 191 27.70 21.39 36.54
N ILE A 192 26.83 21.97 37.37
CA ILE A 192 27.25 22.69 38.58
C ILE A 192 27.80 21.70 39.60
N VAL A 193 28.97 22.00 40.18
CA VAL A 193 29.57 21.18 41.23
C VAL A 193 28.72 21.24 42.51
N ARG A 194 28.33 20.06 43.01
CA ARG A 194 27.53 19.92 44.23
C ARG A 194 28.35 20.32 45.46
N ASN A 195 27.83 21.26 46.23
CA ASN A 195 28.35 21.67 47.54
C ASN A 195 27.18 22.10 48.43
N GLU A 196 27.39 22.32 49.74
CA GLU A 196 26.31 22.63 50.67
C GLU A 196 25.44 23.84 50.26
N LYS A 197 26.06 24.90 49.70
CA LYS A 197 25.32 26.10 49.26
C LYS A 197 24.45 25.79 48.04
N GLN A 198 24.99 25.09 47.05
CA GLN A 198 24.23 24.75 45.85
C GLN A 198 23.18 23.68 46.12
N ASP A 199 23.41 22.79 47.09
CA ASP A 199 22.42 21.81 47.55
C ASP A 199 21.16 22.53 48.09
N LYS A 200 21.36 23.53 48.96
CA LYS A 200 20.28 24.40 49.47
C LYS A 200 19.54 25.14 48.35
N ASN A 201 20.28 25.69 47.38
CA ASN A 201 19.66 26.36 46.23
C ASN A 201 18.84 25.37 45.37
N ALA A 202 19.34 24.16 45.15
CA ALA A 202 18.63 23.14 44.39
C ALA A 202 17.37 22.65 45.13
N ASP A 203 17.41 22.57 46.46
CA ASP A 203 16.22 22.30 47.28
C ASP A 203 15.19 23.43 47.19
N LEU A 204 15.63 24.70 47.18
CA LEU A 204 14.71 25.83 46.99
C LEU A 204 14.08 25.81 45.59
N LEU A 205 14.86 25.46 44.56
CA LEU A 205 14.37 25.27 43.20
C LEU A 205 13.33 24.14 43.12
N PHE A 206 13.60 23.02 43.78
CA PHE A 206 12.67 21.91 43.92
C PHE A 206 11.34 22.36 44.55
N GLN A 207 11.39 23.10 45.67
CA GLN A 207 10.20 23.63 46.35
C GLN A 207 9.38 24.56 45.45
N LYS A 208 10.05 25.45 44.70
CA LYS A 208 9.39 26.42 43.82
C LYS A 208 8.78 25.76 42.58
N LEU A 209 9.36 24.68 42.07
CA LEU A 209 8.92 23.97 40.86
C LEU A 209 8.04 22.74 41.14
N GLY A 210 7.83 22.37 42.41
CA GLY A 210 7.01 21.22 42.81
C GLY A 210 7.58 19.87 42.36
N GLY A 211 8.89 19.79 42.11
CA GLY A 211 9.54 18.56 41.66
C GLY A 211 9.14 18.06 40.27
N LEU A 212 8.42 18.86 39.46
CA LEU A 212 7.98 18.42 38.15
C LEU A 212 9.18 18.30 37.17
N PRO A 213 9.46 17.12 36.60
CA PRO A 213 10.62 16.92 35.73
C PRO A 213 10.66 17.87 34.52
N LEU A 214 9.51 18.15 33.91
CA LEU A 214 9.44 19.09 32.78
C LEU A 214 9.88 20.51 33.18
N ALA A 215 9.38 21.03 34.30
CA ALA A 215 9.72 22.37 34.78
C ALA A 215 11.20 22.46 35.16
N LEU A 216 11.73 21.41 35.79
CA LEU A 216 13.16 21.30 36.14
C LEU A 216 14.04 21.27 34.90
N GLU A 217 13.69 20.50 33.86
CA GLU A 217 14.46 20.44 32.61
C GLU A 217 14.55 21.82 31.95
N GLN A 218 13.44 22.56 31.87
CA GLN A 218 13.41 23.90 31.28
C GLN A 218 14.20 24.92 32.12
N ALA A 219 14.14 24.84 33.45
CA ALA A 219 14.92 25.69 34.34
C ALA A 219 16.42 25.41 34.20
N CYS A 220 16.82 24.13 34.20
CA CYS A 220 18.21 23.74 34.06
C CYS A 220 18.77 24.06 32.67
N ALA A 221 17.95 23.98 31.62
CA ALA A 221 18.32 24.41 30.28
C ALA A 221 18.63 25.91 30.23
N TYR A 222 17.76 26.73 30.82
CA TYR A 222 17.99 28.17 30.97
C TYR A 222 19.27 28.48 31.73
N ILE A 223 19.47 27.85 32.90
CA ILE A 223 20.64 28.03 33.75
C ILE A 223 21.92 27.73 32.97
N LYS A 224 21.93 26.64 32.21
CA LYS A 224 23.08 26.22 31.40
C LYS A 224 23.31 27.16 30.22
N TYR A 225 22.26 27.55 29.51
CA TYR A 225 22.36 28.41 28.33
C TYR A 225 22.91 29.79 28.67
N LEU A 226 22.41 30.40 29.74
CA LEU A 226 22.89 31.72 30.20
C LEU A 226 24.12 31.65 31.10
N ALA A 227 24.64 30.45 31.37
CA ALA A 227 25.73 30.21 32.32
C ALA A 227 25.52 30.94 33.67
N CYS A 228 24.28 30.99 34.17
CA CYS A 228 23.94 31.69 35.40
C CYS A 228 23.96 30.75 36.63
N THR A 229 23.95 31.32 37.83
CA THR A 229 23.91 30.53 39.07
C THR A 229 22.48 30.12 39.43
N LEU A 230 22.31 29.05 40.22
CA LEU A 230 20.99 28.65 40.74
C LEU A 230 20.31 29.79 41.50
N SER A 231 21.06 30.57 42.28
CA SER A 231 20.54 31.72 43.03
C SER A 231 19.98 32.81 42.11
N ASN A 232 20.69 33.16 41.04
CA ASN A 232 20.24 34.20 40.10
C ASN A 232 18.97 33.77 39.34
N TYR A 233 18.87 32.47 39.00
CA TYR A 233 17.66 31.92 38.40
C TYR A 233 16.47 32.00 39.37
N LEU A 234 16.67 31.61 40.63
CA LEU A 234 15.63 31.63 41.66
C LEU A 234 15.07 33.03 41.90
N GLU A 235 15.93 34.05 41.95
CA GLU A 235 15.51 35.44 42.07
C GLU A 235 14.65 35.89 40.88
N SER A 236 15.10 35.56 39.66
CA SER A 236 14.36 35.85 38.43
C SER A 236 13.01 35.14 38.41
N TYR A 237 12.97 33.89 38.84
CA TYR A 237 11.76 33.08 38.94
C TYR A 237 10.76 33.65 39.95
N GLU A 238 11.23 34.07 41.12
CA GLU A 238 10.38 34.66 42.15
C GLU A 238 9.75 35.96 41.67
N LYS A 239 10.54 36.84 41.04
CA LYS A 239 10.04 38.08 40.44
C LYS A 239 8.95 37.81 39.40
N GLN A 240 9.15 36.83 38.52
CA GLN A 240 8.19 36.49 37.48
C GLN A 240 6.92 35.83 38.05
N SER A 241 7.08 34.93 39.03
CA SER A 241 5.97 34.25 39.70
C SER A 241 5.04 35.24 40.40
N LEU A 242 5.59 36.24 41.10
CA LEU A 242 4.81 37.30 41.76
C LEU A 242 4.02 38.14 40.75
N GLN A 243 4.60 38.46 39.60
CA GLN A 243 3.88 39.19 38.54
C GLN A 243 2.70 38.39 37.99
N LEU A 244 2.80 37.06 37.91
CA LEU A 244 1.72 36.19 37.44
C LEU A 244 0.60 36.03 38.46
N LEU A 245 0.95 35.91 39.75
CA LEU A 245 0.00 35.83 40.84
C LEU A 245 -0.83 37.12 40.95
N ASN A 246 -0.20 38.29 40.77
CA ASN A 246 -0.89 39.58 40.81
C ASN A 246 -1.87 39.80 39.64
N LYS A 247 -1.75 39.05 38.54
CA LYS A 247 -2.60 39.20 37.33
C LYS A 247 -3.86 38.31 37.33
N ARG A 248 -4.07 37.43 38.32
CA ARG A 248 -5.18 36.43 38.29
C ARG A 248 -6.35 36.79 39.22
N LYS A 249 -7.46 37.24 38.60
CA LYS A 249 -8.85 36.97 39.02
C LYS A 249 -9.60 36.37 37.81
N ALA A 250 -9.50 35.06 37.54
CA ALA A 250 -10.46 34.34 36.68
C ALA A 250 -10.27 32.81 36.74
N LYS A 251 -11.41 32.10 36.75
CA LYS A 251 -11.60 30.66 36.93
C LYS A 251 -11.14 29.86 35.69
N SER A 252 -10.41 28.76 35.92
CA SER A 252 -10.27 27.66 34.96
C SER A 252 -11.02 26.44 35.52
N PRO A 253 -11.76 25.68 34.68
CA PRO A 253 -12.49 24.49 35.11
C PRO A 253 -11.57 23.29 35.47
N TYR A 254 -10.29 23.33 35.10
CA TYR A 254 -9.28 22.36 35.54
C TYR A 254 -8.24 23.08 36.40
N GLY A 255 -8.39 22.96 37.71
CA GLY A 255 -7.66 23.73 38.73
C GLY A 255 -6.18 23.98 38.43
N THR A 256 -5.73 25.19 38.71
CA THR A 256 -4.32 25.58 38.60
C THR A 256 -3.53 24.97 39.74
N SER A 257 -3.07 23.74 39.52
CA SER A 257 -2.11 23.07 40.39
C SER A 257 -0.77 23.83 40.37
N GLN A 258 0.00 23.75 41.45
CA GLN A 258 1.27 24.45 41.62
C GLN A 258 2.26 24.10 40.49
N GLU A 259 2.16 22.90 39.92
CA GLU A 259 3.00 22.39 38.85
C GLU A 259 2.73 23.08 37.51
N ARG A 260 1.46 23.40 37.18
CA ARG A 260 1.15 24.18 35.96
C ARG A 260 1.68 25.60 36.07
N LEU A 261 1.58 26.21 37.26
CA LEU A 261 2.18 27.51 37.54
C LEU A 261 3.70 27.48 37.39
N ALA A 262 4.36 26.41 37.84
CA ALA A 262 5.80 26.24 37.70
C ALA A 262 6.24 26.16 36.23
N VAL A 263 5.59 25.31 35.42
CA VAL A 263 5.89 25.22 33.98
C VAL A 263 5.62 26.55 33.29
N ARG A 264 4.50 27.20 33.61
CA ARG A 264 4.16 28.52 33.04
C ARG A 264 5.20 29.59 33.37
N THR A 265 5.68 29.63 34.61
CA THR A 265 6.65 30.63 35.07
C THR A 265 8.00 30.40 34.40
N THR A 266 8.51 29.16 34.42
CA THR A 266 9.77 28.80 33.76
C THR A 266 9.71 29.04 32.25
N TRP A 267 8.59 28.69 31.60
CA TRP A 267 8.38 28.96 30.18
C TRP A 267 8.44 30.46 29.87
N LEU A 268 7.75 31.30 30.65
CA LEU A 268 7.76 32.76 30.45
C LEU A 268 9.16 33.36 30.61
N LEU A 269 9.95 32.89 31.57
CA LEU A 269 11.34 33.31 31.73
C LEU A 269 12.17 32.98 30.49
N ASN A 270 12.06 31.74 30.00
CA ASN A 270 12.77 31.31 28.78
C ASN A 270 12.34 32.18 27.59
N PHE A 271 11.05 32.46 27.48
CA PHE A 271 10.48 33.25 26.40
C PHE A 271 10.92 34.73 26.43
N GLU A 272 10.99 35.34 27.61
CA GLU A 272 11.50 36.71 27.78
C GLU A 272 12.97 36.83 27.38
N HIS A 273 13.77 35.80 27.61
CA HIS A 273 15.17 35.76 27.17
C HIS A 273 15.31 35.49 25.68
N ILE A 274 14.51 34.57 25.14
CA ILE A 274 14.44 34.36 23.68
C ILE A 274 14.08 35.67 23.00
N ARG A 275 13.09 36.43 23.50
CA ARG A 275 12.69 37.73 22.93
C ARG A 275 13.81 38.75 22.81
N LYS A 276 14.83 38.69 23.69
CA LYS A 276 15.98 39.61 23.68
C LYS A 276 17.08 39.19 22.71
N ASN A 277 17.04 37.97 22.19
CA ASN A 277 17.98 37.49 21.19
C ASN A 277 17.69 38.14 19.82
N GLU A 278 18.72 38.33 18.99
CA GLU A 278 18.59 38.83 17.61
C GLU A 278 17.59 38.01 16.79
N ASN A 279 17.60 36.68 16.94
CA ASN A 279 16.67 35.74 16.29
C ASN A 279 15.40 35.46 17.12
N GLY A 280 15.19 36.23 18.20
CA GLY A 280 14.18 35.98 19.21
C GLY A 280 12.75 36.04 18.73
N MET A 281 12.41 37.11 18.01
CA MET A 281 11.06 37.32 17.48
C MET A 281 10.68 36.23 16.46
N ILE A 282 11.66 35.78 15.67
CA ILE A 282 11.50 34.71 14.68
C ILE A 282 11.20 33.39 15.37
N ALA A 283 11.97 33.05 16.40
CA ALA A 283 11.76 31.85 17.21
C ALA A 283 10.41 31.86 17.94
N ILE A 284 10.00 33.02 18.49
CA ILE A 284 8.70 33.22 19.14
C ILE A 284 7.54 32.96 18.18
N ARG A 285 7.63 33.48 16.97
CA ARG A 285 6.59 33.28 15.96
C ARG A 285 6.40 31.81 15.63
N PHE A 286 7.50 31.08 15.42
CA PHE A 286 7.45 29.63 15.20
C PHE A 286 6.92 28.85 16.42
N ILE A 287 7.33 29.21 17.65
CA ILE A 287 6.79 28.60 18.89
C ILE A 287 5.27 28.76 18.92
N ASN A 288 4.76 29.96 18.66
CA ASN A 288 3.33 30.24 18.69
C ASN A 288 2.57 29.44 17.63
N ALA A 289 3.07 29.38 16.39
CA ALA A 289 2.50 28.54 15.34
C ALA A 289 2.51 27.04 15.71
N SER A 290 3.62 26.55 16.25
CA SER A 290 3.76 25.14 16.67
C SER A 290 2.79 24.74 17.78
N ALA A 291 2.24 25.69 18.54
CA ALA A 291 1.26 25.43 19.58
C ALA A 291 -0.09 24.92 19.01
N PHE A 292 -0.31 25.03 17.70
CA PHE A 292 -1.51 24.56 17.02
C PHE A 292 -1.23 23.36 16.09
N MET A 293 -0.01 22.82 16.13
CA MET A 293 0.42 21.64 15.38
C MET A 293 0.51 20.40 16.28
N ASN A 294 0.58 19.21 15.68
CA ASN A 294 0.87 17.99 16.42
C ASN A 294 2.17 18.15 17.26
N PRO A 295 2.15 17.84 18.58
CA PRO A 295 3.30 18.02 19.46
C PRO A 295 4.51 17.16 19.10
N ASN A 296 4.30 16.08 18.36
CA ASN A 296 5.34 15.14 17.97
C ASN A 296 5.64 15.24 16.47
N GLU A 297 6.85 14.83 16.10
CA GLU A 297 7.30 14.70 14.70
C GLU A 297 7.27 15.98 13.85
N ILE A 298 7.32 17.17 14.45
CA ILE A 298 7.40 18.46 13.75
C ILE A 298 8.66 18.50 12.87
N GLN A 299 8.50 18.49 11.55
CA GLN A 299 9.64 18.42 10.63
C GLN A 299 10.42 19.74 10.60
N ARG A 300 11.74 19.70 10.40
CA ARG A 300 12.58 20.92 10.38
C ARG A 300 12.19 21.85 9.24
N GLU A 301 11.69 21.26 8.16
CA GLU A 301 11.16 21.93 6.98
C GLU A 301 9.97 22.85 7.28
N LEU A 302 9.32 22.73 8.45
CA LEU A 302 8.27 23.65 8.89
C LEU A 302 8.80 25.00 9.39
N VAL A 303 10.11 25.13 9.65
CA VAL A 303 10.77 26.43 9.83
C VAL A 303 11.14 26.95 8.44
N ASN A 304 10.17 27.59 7.76
CA ASN A 304 10.28 28.09 6.40
C ASN A 304 9.64 29.48 6.27
N VAL A 305 9.57 30.06 5.06
CA VAL A 305 9.04 31.41 4.82
C VAL A 305 7.50 31.50 4.79
N GLY A 306 6.81 30.38 4.67
CA GLY A 306 5.37 30.25 4.42
C GLY A 306 4.95 30.62 3.00
N GLU A 307 3.80 30.07 2.57
CA GLU A 307 3.16 30.38 1.29
C GLU A 307 1.64 30.57 1.51
N PRO A 308 1.05 31.73 1.16
CA PRO A 308 1.72 33.01 0.95
C PRO A 308 2.71 33.35 2.08
N ARG A 309 3.71 34.18 1.77
CA ARG A 309 4.76 34.53 2.74
C ARG A 309 4.13 35.03 4.03
N VAL A 310 4.69 34.56 5.13
CA VAL A 310 4.38 35.07 6.47
C VAL A 310 4.60 36.59 6.47
N ASP A 311 3.69 37.36 7.06
CA ASP A 311 3.65 38.84 6.95
C ASP A 311 4.86 39.57 7.57
N ASP A 312 5.81 38.84 8.15
CA ASP A 312 7.06 39.38 8.66
C ASP A 312 8.20 39.12 7.67
N LYS A 313 8.64 40.21 7.03
CA LYS A 313 9.73 40.20 6.06
C LYS A 313 11.05 39.76 6.69
N ALA A 314 11.34 40.15 7.92
CA ALA A 314 12.59 39.78 8.60
C ALA A 314 12.62 38.27 8.91
N TYR A 315 11.47 37.71 9.32
CA TYR A 315 11.29 36.27 9.45
C TYR A 315 11.58 35.57 8.12
N CYS A 316 10.96 36.02 7.04
CA CYS A 316 11.15 35.44 5.71
C CYS A 316 12.62 35.53 5.26
N ASP A 317 13.24 36.71 5.31
CA ASP A 317 14.60 36.94 4.83
C ASP A 317 15.62 36.06 5.57
N HIS A 318 15.45 35.89 6.89
CA HIS A 318 16.35 35.07 7.70
C HIS A 318 16.16 33.56 7.45
N VAL A 319 14.91 33.09 7.47
CA VAL A 319 14.57 31.66 7.35
C VAL A 319 14.70 31.15 5.89
N SER A 320 14.73 32.06 4.91
CA SER A 320 15.08 31.74 3.51
C SER A 320 16.44 31.06 3.38
N SER A 321 17.36 31.33 4.32
CA SER A 321 18.69 30.70 4.35
C SER A 321 18.67 29.41 5.18
N SER A 322 19.39 28.38 4.73
CA SER A 322 19.55 27.13 5.50
C SER A 322 20.29 27.33 6.83
N LEU A 323 21.02 28.44 6.98
CA LEU A 323 21.73 28.78 8.21
C LEU A 323 20.76 29.39 9.24
N GLY A 324 19.92 30.35 8.81
CA GLY A 324 18.96 31.00 9.71
C GLY A 324 17.93 30.04 10.31
N SER A 325 17.39 29.11 9.51
CA SER A 325 16.50 28.07 10.06
C SER A 325 17.19 27.21 11.12
N ARG A 326 18.48 26.87 10.94
CA ARG A 326 19.27 26.13 11.93
C ARG A 326 19.53 26.93 13.20
N GLU A 327 19.75 28.24 13.10
CA GLU A 327 19.95 29.11 14.26
C GLU A 327 18.67 29.22 15.11
N VAL A 328 17.51 29.38 14.47
CA VAL A 328 16.21 29.37 15.14
C VAL A 328 15.98 28.04 15.86
N LEU A 329 16.19 26.92 15.16
CA LEU A 329 16.04 25.59 15.74
C LEU A 329 16.97 25.38 16.94
N LYS A 330 18.24 25.76 16.80
CA LYS A 330 19.24 25.67 17.87
C LYS A 330 18.82 26.46 19.10
N LEU A 331 18.35 27.70 18.91
CA LEU A 331 17.86 28.55 20.00
C LEU A 331 16.72 27.86 20.76
N LEU A 332 15.77 27.25 20.04
CA LEU A 332 14.63 26.55 20.64
C LEU A 332 15.02 25.26 21.38
N THR A 333 15.99 24.52 20.87
CA THR A 333 16.49 23.29 21.50
C THR A 333 17.39 23.56 22.70
N ASP A 334 18.19 24.63 22.67
CA ASP A 334 19.12 24.97 23.75
C ASP A 334 18.38 25.34 25.06
N PHE A 335 17.19 25.94 24.95
CA PHE A 335 16.28 26.20 26.07
C PHE A 335 15.39 25.00 26.47
N SER A 336 15.59 23.82 25.85
CA SER A 336 14.75 22.62 26.03
C SER A 336 13.24 22.86 25.83
N LEU A 337 12.87 23.85 25.00
CA LEU A 337 11.47 24.08 24.62
C LEU A 337 11.03 23.04 23.58
N PHE A 338 11.94 22.67 22.69
CA PHE A 338 11.80 21.57 21.74
C PHE A 338 12.86 20.51 22.00
N LYS A 339 12.53 19.27 21.66
CA LYS A 339 13.44 18.11 21.71
C LYS A 339 13.61 17.53 20.32
N GLU A 340 14.84 17.23 19.92
CA GLU A 340 15.10 16.50 18.68
C GLU A 340 14.77 15.01 18.84
N THR A 341 14.13 14.43 17.82
CA THR A 341 13.75 13.01 17.78
C THR A 341 14.77 12.15 17.00
N HIS A 342 14.45 10.88 16.75
CA HIS A 342 15.31 9.98 15.95
C HIS A 342 15.35 10.32 14.45
N ASN A 343 14.27 10.89 13.91
CA ASN A 343 14.10 11.08 12.47
C ASN A 343 14.47 12.51 12.02
N SER A 344 15.32 13.19 12.79
CA SER A 344 15.64 14.61 12.61
C SER A 344 14.43 15.55 12.71
N SER A 345 13.29 15.11 13.24
CA SER A 345 12.14 15.96 13.57
C SER A 345 12.23 16.49 15.01
N LEU A 346 11.31 17.37 15.38
CA LEU A 346 11.22 18.01 16.69
C LEU A 346 9.96 17.53 17.40
N ALA A 347 10.00 17.60 18.73
CA ALA A 347 8.85 17.41 19.58
C ALA A 347 8.75 18.58 20.58
N VAL A 348 7.56 19.11 20.76
CA VAL A 348 7.21 20.09 21.79
C VAL A 348 6.31 19.42 22.81
N HIS A 349 6.55 19.66 24.09
CA HIS A 349 5.73 19.04 25.13
C HIS A 349 4.31 19.63 25.13
N ARG A 350 3.28 18.79 25.20
CA ARG A 350 1.86 19.20 25.22
C ARG A 350 1.55 20.32 26.20
N LEU A 351 1.98 20.16 27.45
CA LEU A 351 1.78 21.18 28.50
C LEU A 351 2.40 22.55 28.12
N VAL A 352 3.47 22.57 27.32
CA VAL A 352 4.05 23.83 26.80
C VAL A 352 3.12 24.44 25.76
N GLN A 353 2.58 23.65 24.82
CA GLN A 353 1.58 24.15 23.87
C GLN A 353 0.31 24.66 24.56
N GLU A 354 -0.17 23.96 25.60
CA GLU A 354 -1.31 24.40 26.42
C GLU A 354 -1.04 25.76 27.08
N VAL A 355 0.13 25.92 27.72
CA VAL A 355 0.54 27.19 28.33
C VAL A 355 0.68 28.31 27.31
N ILE A 356 1.18 28.02 26.09
CA ILE A 356 1.25 29.02 25.01
C ILE A 356 -0.15 29.49 24.63
N ARG A 357 -1.07 28.55 24.34
CA ARG A 357 -2.45 28.86 23.95
C ARG A 357 -3.18 29.66 25.04
N GLU A 358 -2.99 29.33 26.32
CA GLU A 358 -3.56 30.08 27.44
C GLU A 358 -3.03 31.53 27.58
N ASN A 359 -1.84 31.81 27.07
CA ASN A 359 -1.22 33.14 27.16
C ASN A 359 -1.47 34.01 25.92
N LEU A 360 -1.96 33.44 24.82
CA LEU A 360 -2.29 34.17 23.61
C LEU A 360 -3.67 34.84 23.77
N LYS A 361 -3.75 36.11 23.36
CA LYS A 361 -5.04 36.80 23.16
C LYS A 361 -5.74 36.24 21.91
N PRO A 362 -7.06 36.45 21.74
CA PRO A 362 -7.79 35.97 20.55
C PRO A 362 -7.10 36.33 19.22
N GLU A 363 -6.60 37.55 19.07
CA GLU A 363 -5.90 37.99 17.85
C GLU A 363 -4.58 37.23 17.64
N GLY A 364 -3.88 36.93 18.74
CA GLY A 364 -2.65 36.14 18.72
C GLY A 364 -2.90 34.67 18.40
N ILE A 365 -4.04 34.10 18.82
CA ILE A 365 -4.46 32.74 18.45
C ILE A 365 -4.68 32.67 16.94
N VAL A 366 -5.43 33.63 16.39
CA VAL A 366 -5.70 33.73 14.95
C VAL A 366 -4.40 33.81 14.15
N GLN A 367 -3.51 34.75 14.50
CA GLN A 367 -2.24 34.91 13.79
C GLN A 367 -1.41 33.62 13.84
N SER A 368 -1.40 32.92 14.98
CA SER A 368 -0.63 31.68 15.15
C SER A 368 -1.19 30.52 14.34
N ILE A 369 -2.52 30.40 14.22
CA ILE A 369 -3.18 29.40 13.37
C ILE A 369 -2.89 29.68 11.90
N VAL A 370 -2.98 30.95 11.47
CA VAL A 370 -2.67 31.36 10.09
C VAL A 370 -1.21 31.11 9.76
N ASP A 371 -0.29 31.48 10.65
CA ASP A 371 1.14 31.21 10.49
C ASP A 371 1.38 29.70 10.37
N ALA A 372 0.77 28.89 11.24
CA ALA A 372 0.88 27.44 11.18
C ALA A 372 0.38 26.88 9.83
N ALA A 373 -0.74 27.39 9.32
CA ALA A 373 -1.27 27.00 8.03
C ALA A 373 -0.34 27.39 6.88
N ARG A 374 0.20 28.63 6.85
CA ARG A 374 1.13 29.11 5.80
C ARG A 374 2.44 28.34 5.79
N LEU A 375 3.02 28.08 6.97
CA LEU A 375 4.24 27.29 7.11
C LEU A 375 4.03 25.85 6.62
N LEU A 376 2.89 25.25 6.95
CA LEU A 376 2.53 23.92 6.50
C LEU A 376 2.22 23.88 4.99
N HIS A 377 1.59 24.94 4.46
CA HIS A 377 1.27 25.05 3.03
C HIS A 377 2.54 25.10 2.18
N PHE A 378 3.52 25.91 2.58
CA PHE A 378 4.85 25.92 1.95
C PHE A 378 5.57 24.57 2.07
N ALA A 379 5.45 23.91 3.22
CA ALA A 379 6.11 22.61 3.40
C ALA A 379 5.47 21.52 2.52
N LEU A 380 4.14 21.59 2.34
CA LEU A 380 3.37 20.71 1.46
C LEU A 380 3.57 21.04 -0.03
N SER A 381 3.88 22.28 -0.43
CA SER A 381 4.24 22.56 -1.84
C SER A 381 5.52 21.84 -2.27
N ASN A 382 6.41 21.53 -1.32
CA ASN A 382 7.61 20.72 -1.53
C ASN A 382 7.38 19.20 -1.35
N CYS A 383 6.21 18.78 -0.86
CA CYS A 383 5.81 17.39 -0.68
C CYS A 383 4.49 17.16 -1.42
N PRO A 384 4.52 16.83 -2.72
CA PRO A 384 3.34 16.89 -3.57
C PRO A 384 2.20 16.10 -2.95
N SER A 385 1.06 16.77 -2.80
CA SER A 385 -0.16 16.09 -2.40
C SER A 385 -0.48 15.02 -3.44
N PRO A 386 -1.17 13.93 -3.04
CA PRO A 386 -1.40 12.81 -3.94
C PRO A 386 -2.19 13.15 -5.22
N ASP A 387 -2.85 14.31 -5.26
CA ASP A 387 -3.50 14.92 -6.43
C ASP A 387 -2.50 15.27 -7.55
N ILE A 388 -1.40 15.96 -7.24
CA ILE A 388 -0.37 16.41 -8.21
C ILE A 388 0.36 15.24 -8.88
N VAL A 389 0.50 14.14 -8.15
CA VAL A 389 1.13 12.91 -8.66
C VAL A 389 0.31 12.30 -9.79
N LEU A 390 -1.02 12.49 -9.80
CA LEU A 390 -1.90 11.92 -10.81
C LEU A 390 -1.76 12.63 -12.17
N ASP A 391 -1.47 13.94 -12.18
CA ASP A 391 -1.23 14.71 -13.40
C ASP A 391 0.14 14.38 -14.04
N CYS A 392 1.15 14.08 -13.22
CA CYS A 392 2.46 13.60 -13.70
C CYS A 392 2.39 12.22 -14.38
N PHE A 393 1.26 11.50 -14.29
CA PHE A 393 1.07 10.18 -14.89
C PHE A 393 0.34 10.18 -16.24
N ASP A 394 0.01 11.35 -16.80
CA ASP A 394 -0.59 11.46 -18.14
C ASP A 394 0.43 11.57 -19.29
N GLY A 395 1.74 11.49 -19.01
CA GLY A 395 2.80 11.43 -20.03
C GLY A 395 3.32 10.00 -20.28
N GLU A 396 3.05 9.45 -21.47
CA GLU A 396 3.72 8.37 -22.26
C GLU A 396 4.41 7.13 -21.62
N HIS A 397 4.43 6.97 -20.30
CA HIS A 397 5.04 5.84 -19.61
C HIS A 397 4.04 5.20 -18.65
N ASN A 398 3.10 4.45 -19.24
CA ASN A 398 2.16 3.57 -18.52
C ASN A 398 2.86 2.31 -18.01
N ASP A 399 3.85 2.54 -17.15
CA ASP A 399 4.61 1.55 -16.43
C ASP A 399 4.05 1.49 -15.00
N ARG A 400 3.28 0.44 -14.65
CA ARG A 400 2.92 0.15 -13.24
C ARG A 400 4.16 0.00 -12.33
N SER A 401 5.38 0.05 -12.88
CA SER A 401 6.66 0.11 -12.18
C SER A 401 6.96 1.48 -11.57
N SER A 402 6.29 2.57 -11.97
CA SER A 402 6.47 3.91 -11.37
C SER A 402 5.67 4.13 -10.08
N LEU A 403 4.84 3.16 -9.66
CA LEU A 403 4.22 3.13 -8.32
C LEU A 403 5.22 2.83 -7.21
N TYR A 404 6.39 2.28 -7.57
CA TYR A 404 7.59 2.38 -6.75
C TYR A 404 8.38 3.57 -7.28
N SER A 405 7.80 4.75 -7.16
CA SER A 405 8.59 5.95 -7.36
C SER A 405 9.73 5.89 -6.36
N THR A 406 10.87 6.41 -6.77
CA THR A 406 12.02 6.80 -5.95
C THR A 406 11.66 7.76 -4.78
N ASP A 407 10.36 7.92 -4.45
CA ASP A 407 9.73 9.00 -3.70
C ASP A 407 8.77 8.51 -2.61
N SER A 408 8.81 7.24 -2.19
CA SER A 408 8.06 6.74 -1.00
C SER A 408 8.31 7.59 0.26
N SER A 409 9.47 8.25 0.32
CA SER A 409 9.81 9.22 1.38
C SER A 409 8.95 10.49 1.35
N ARG A 410 8.51 10.99 0.18
CA ARG A 410 7.71 12.22 0.06
C ARG A 410 6.25 12.02 0.47
N PHE A 411 5.65 10.88 0.12
CA PHE A 411 4.29 10.56 0.58
C PHE A 411 4.23 10.24 2.06
N TYR A 412 5.25 9.54 2.57
CA TYR A 412 5.38 9.36 4.01
C TYR A 412 5.48 10.71 4.72
N LYS A 413 6.29 11.65 4.19
CA LYS A 413 6.34 13.03 4.70
C LYS A 413 5.00 13.75 4.60
N TRP A 414 4.27 13.63 3.48
CA TRP A 414 2.91 14.19 3.33
C TRP A 414 1.95 13.63 4.39
N HIS A 415 1.91 12.31 4.58
CA HIS A 415 1.12 11.66 5.62
C HIS A 415 1.44 12.21 7.02
N LYS A 416 2.74 12.38 7.34
CA LYS A 416 3.17 12.99 8.61
C LYS A 416 2.75 14.46 8.72
N MET A 417 2.81 15.22 7.64
CA MET A 417 2.33 16.61 7.61
C MET A 417 0.83 16.72 7.83
N CYS A 418 0.03 15.79 7.30
CA CYS A 418 -1.41 15.72 7.56
C CYS A 418 -1.73 15.57 9.06
N LEU A 419 -0.85 14.96 9.86
CA LEU A 419 -1.04 14.90 11.33
C LEU A 419 -1.02 16.30 11.97
N HIS A 420 -0.23 17.25 11.44
CA HIS A 420 -0.27 18.64 11.88
C HIS A 420 -1.57 19.34 11.41
N VAL A 421 -2.02 19.03 10.20
CA VAL A 421 -3.29 19.56 9.65
C VAL A 421 -4.48 19.23 10.56
N TYR A 422 -4.59 17.98 11.05
CA TYR A 422 -5.66 17.59 11.96
C TYR A 422 -5.71 18.46 13.22
N GLU A 423 -4.56 18.76 13.79
CA GLU A 423 -4.46 19.58 15.00
C GLU A 423 -4.86 21.03 14.70
N ILE A 424 -4.38 21.60 13.59
CA ILE A 424 -4.76 22.95 13.16
C ILE A 424 -6.28 23.04 12.96
N LYS A 425 -6.86 22.08 12.23
CA LYS A 425 -8.31 21.98 11.97
C LYS A 425 -9.12 21.89 13.26
N THR A 426 -8.69 21.04 14.21
CA THR A 426 -9.39 20.83 15.48
C THR A 426 -9.34 22.09 16.36
N ASN A 427 -8.19 22.78 16.40
CA ASN A 427 -8.06 24.02 17.14
C ASN A 427 -8.83 25.17 16.47
N LEU A 428 -8.91 25.19 15.13
CA LEU A 428 -9.73 26.14 14.39
C LEU A 428 -11.22 25.95 14.69
N GLU A 429 -11.73 24.71 14.69
CA GLU A 429 -13.13 24.43 15.08
C GLU A 429 -13.42 24.89 16.51
N LYS A 430 -12.57 24.54 17.48
CA LYS A 430 -12.72 25.00 18.88
C LYS A 430 -12.69 26.51 19.00
N PHE A 431 -11.86 27.18 18.21
CA PHE A 431 -11.79 28.64 18.20
C PHE A 431 -13.09 29.25 17.68
N LEU A 432 -13.62 28.73 16.56
CA LEU A 432 -14.89 29.18 15.97
C LEU A 432 -16.10 28.89 16.87
N ASP A 433 -16.07 27.81 17.65
CA ASP A 433 -17.12 27.50 18.64
C ASP A 433 -17.16 28.49 19.81
N ILE A 434 -16.02 29.07 20.18
CA ILE A 434 -15.88 30.00 21.32
C ILE A 434 -16.07 31.45 20.90
N PHE A 435 -15.58 31.83 19.72
CA PHE A 435 -15.58 33.20 19.22
C PHE A 435 -16.47 33.29 17.97
N CYS A 436 -17.75 33.57 18.17
CA CYS A 436 -18.73 33.69 17.08
C CYS A 436 -18.56 35.00 16.27
N ASP A 437 -18.05 36.07 16.89
CA ASP A 437 -17.92 37.42 16.31
C ASP A 437 -16.48 37.74 15.89
N VAL A 438 -15.90 36.93 15.00
CA VAL A 438 -14.60 37.27 14.41
C VAL A 438 -14.86 38.11 13.16
N GLU A 439 -15.23 39.37 13.36
CA GLU A 439 -15.42 40.37 12.29
C GLU A 439 -14.12 40.65 11.51
N GLU A 440 -12.96 40.25 12.04
CA GLU A 440 -11.68 40.31 11.32
C GLU A 440 -11.43 39.01 10.54
N LYS A 441 -11.58 39.13 9.22
CA LYS A 441 -11.48 38.12 8.14
C LYS A 441 -10.19 37.27 8.07
N THR A 442 -9.37 37.19 9.12
CA THR A 442 -7.96 36.77 9.05
C THR A 442 -7.76 35.25 9.05
N VAL A 443 -8.67 34.43 9.58
CA VAL A 443 -8.56 32.95 9.48
C VAL A 443 -9.18 32.39 8.20
N PHE A 444 -10.06 33.14 7.54
CA PHE A 444 -10.82 32.69 6.37
C PHE A 444 -10.05 32.90 5.06
N LEU A 445 -8.84 32.35 5.03
CA LEU A 445 -7.90 32.53 3.93
C LEU A 445 -7.82 31.27 3.04
N PRO A 446 -7.53 31.41 1.73
CA PRO A 446 -7.39 30.28 0.81
C PRO A 446 -6.37 29.24 1.26
N GLU A 447 -5.24 29.65 1.85
CA GLU A 447 -4.22 28.75 2.37
C GLU A 447 -4.74 27.89 3.54
N VAL A 448 -5.55 28.46 4.43
CA VAL A 448 -6.16 27.74 5.55
C VAL A 448 -7.16 26.72 5.01
N ALA A 449 -7.99 27.12 4.05
CA ALA A 449 -8.95 26.25 3.40
C ALA A 449 -8.25 25.09 2.66
N ARG A 450 -7.15 25.36 1.95
CA ARG A 450 -6.34 24.33 1.28
C ARG A 450 -5.75 23.34 2.27
N ILE A 451 -5.19 23.81 3.38
CA ILE A 451 -4.68 22.94 4.44
C ILE A 451 -5.80 22.06 5.01
N VAL A 452 -6.98 22.62 5.32
CA VAL A 452 -8.13 21.83 5.78
C VAL A 452 -8.57 20.81 4.73
N TYR A 453 -8.47 21.12 3.44
CA TYR A 453 -8.79 20.19 2.37
C TYR A 453 -7.81 19.00 2.29
N GLU A 454 -6.52 19.20 2.55
CA GLU A 454 -5.54 18.11 2.68
C GLU A 454 -5.95 17.10 3.77
N CYS A 455 -6.60 17.58 4.84
CA CYS A 455 -7.20 16.73 5.87
C CYS A 455 -8.33 15.85 5.31
N ALA A 456 -9.20 16.43 4.48
CA ALA A 456 -10.28 15.70 3.83
C ALA A 456 -9.74 14.60 2.89
N LEU A 457 -8.70 14.92 2.11
CA LEU A 457 -8.00 13.93 1.29
C LEU A 457 -7.46 12.80 2.14
N HIS A 458 -6.73 13.14 3.19
CA HIS A 458 -6.14 12.17 4.12
C HIS A 458 -7.21 11.30 4.81
N LEU A 459 -8.33 11.88 5.26
CA LEU A 459 -9.46 11.13 5.82
C LEU A 459 -10.06 10.15 4.81
N ASN A 460 -10.26 10.59 3.57
CA ASN A 460 -10.85 9.76 2.53
C ASN A 460 -9.96 8.56 2.21
N LEU A 461 -8.65 8.78 2.09
CA LEU A 461 -7.66 7.72 1.91
C LEU A 461 -7.69 6.70 3.06
N ASN A 462 -8.04 7.13 4.26
CA ASN A 462 -8.11 6.31 5.47
C ASN A 462 -9.47 5.63 5.75
N ASN A 463 -10.43 5.69 4.82
CA ASN A 463 -11.81 5.10 4.89
C ASN A 463 -12.83 5.93 5.63
N TYR A 464 -12.49 7.14 6.03
CA TYR A 464 -13.43 8.01 6.69
C TYR A 464 -14.15 8.88 5.66
N SER A 465 -14.80 8.26 4.66
CA SER A 465 -15.42 8.97 3.53
C SER A 465 -16.49 9.98 3.95
N SER A 466 -17.29 9.64 4.98
CA SER A 466 -18.29 10.55 5.54
C SER A 466 -17.64 11.76 6.22
N GLN A 467 -16.62 11.53 7.04
CA GLN A 467 -15.88 12.61 7.70
C GLN A 467 -15.09 13.45 6.70
N ALA A 468 -14.50 12.83 5.67
CA ALA A 468 -13.80 13.52 4.59
C ALA A 468 -14.72 14.50 3.88
N LYS A 469 -15.96 14.10 3.61
CA LYS A 469 -16.97 15.01 3.03
C LYS A 469 -17.27 16.18 3.97
N ILE A 470 -17.51 15.92 5.26
CA ILE A 470 -17.77 16.97 6.26
C ILE A 470 -16.59 17.96 6.34
N VAL A 471 -15.36 17.47 6.33
CA VAL A 471 -14.16 18.30 6.39
C VAL A 471 -13.92 19.07 5.09
N ALA A 472 -14.23 18.48 3.93
CA ALA A 472 -14.18 19.18 2.65
C ALA A 472 -15.25 20.29 2.58
N ASP A 473 -16.46 20.03 3.05
CA ASP A 473 -17.53 21.02 3.15
C ASP A 473 -17.13 22.15 4.13
N PHE A 474 -16.41 21.83 5.21
CA PHE A 474 -15.83 22.84 6.10
C PHE A 474 -14.75 23.68 5.40
N ALA A 475 -13.88 23.08 4.58
CA ALA A 475 -12.90 23.82 3.78
C ALA A 475 -13.58 24.80 2.79
N ASN A 476 -14.67 24.37 2.14
CA ASN A 476 -15.48 25.24 1.28
C ASN A 476 -16.07 26.42 2.07
N ARG A 477 -16.65 26.15 3.25
CA ARG A 477 -17.21 27.20 4.11
C ARG A 477 -16.19 28.25 4.54
N ILE A 478 -14.94 27.85 4.78
CA ILE A 478 -13.85 28.79 5.10
C ILE A 478 -13.64 29.78 3.94
N LEU A 479 -13.73 29.34 2.67
CA LEU A 479 -13.63 30.24 1.52
C LEU A 479 -14.84 31.17 1.42
N ASP A 480 -16.05 30.63 1.61
CA ASP A 480 -17.31 31.39 1.55
C ASP A 480 -17.33 32.51 2.59
N TRP A 481 -16.93 32.22 3.83
CA TRP A 481 -16.84 33.20 4.90
C TRP A 481 -15.76 34.26 4.69
N GLY A 482 -14.71 33.92 3.94
CA GLY A 482 -13.66 34.88 3.56
C GLY A 482 -14.14 35.95 2.58
N GLY A 483 -15.30 35.76 1.93
CA GLY A 483 -15.79 36.65 0.88
C GLY A 483 -14.88 36.66 -0.36
N ASN A 484 -14.07 35.62 -0.54
CA ASN A 484 -13.15 35.50 -1.67
C ASN A 484 -13.94 35.11 -2.92
N VAL A 485 -14.04 36.01 -3.90
CA VAL A 485 -14.59 35.69 -5.23
C VAL A 485 -13.53 34.90 -6.00
N ILE A 486 -13.56 33.58 -5.87
CA ILE A 486 -12.59 32.68 -6.50
C ILE A 486 -13.19 32.19 -7.81
N SER A 487 -12.41 32.27 -8.90
CA SER A 487 -12.84 31.74 -10.21
C SER A 487 -13.04 30.22 -10.15
N ASP A 488 -13.93 29.67 -10.98
CA ASP A 488 -14.16 28.21 -11.04
C ASP A 488 -12.87 27.42 -11.32
N ASP A 489 -11.94 27.97 -12.10
CA ASP A 489 -10.64 27.35 -12.37
C ASP A 489 -9.74 27.38 -11.12
N SER A 490 -9.74 28.48 -10.36
CA SER A 490 -9.00 28.57 -9.09
C SER A 490 -9.60 27.65 -8.01
N LEU A 491 -10.92 27.48 -7.96
CA LEU A 491 -11.57 26.52 -7.07
C LEU A 491 -11.18 25.07 -7.41
N LYS A 492 -11.12 24.72 -8.70
CA LYS A 492 -10.62 23.40 -9.13
C LYS A 492 -9.16 23.17 -8.76
N THR A 493 -8.31 24.21 -8.78
CA THR A 493 -6.91 24.06 -8.33
C THR A 493 -6.81 23.89 -6.82
N LEU A 494 -7.65 24.55 -6.03
CA LEU A 494 -7.64 24.43 -4.57
C LEU A 494 -8.23 23.09 -4.13
N PHE A 495 -9.36 22.69 -4.73
CA PHE A 495 -10.16 21.51 -4.39
C PHE A 495 -10.42 20.63 -5.64
N PRO A 496 -9.40 19.90 -6.12
CA PRO A 496 -9.46 19.16 -7.39
C PRO A 496 -10.38 17.93 -7.37
N HIS A 497 -10.79 17.49 -6.19
CA HIS A 497 -11.54 16.25 -6.03
C HIS A 497 -12.86 16.41 -5.29
N THR A 498 -13.85 15.67 -5.76
CA THR A 498 -15.11 15.43 -5.07
C THR A 498 -14.98 14.23 -4.13
N PHE A 499 -15.54 14.32 -2.93
CA PHE A 499 -15.55 13.22 -1.97
C PHE A 499 -16.88 12.46 -1.99
N PRO A 500 -16.86 11.11 -1.95
CA PRO A 500 -15.69 10.25 -1.80
C PRO A 500 -14.85 10.08 -3.08
N LEU A 501 -13.53 9.87 -2.93
CA LEU A 501 -12.66 9.56 -4.06
C LEU A 501 -13.05 8.21 -4.69
N SER A 502 -12.85 8.06 -5.99
CA SER A 502 -13.12 6.78 -6.68
C SER A 502 -12.17 5.68 -6.18
N GLN A 503 -12.67 4.43 -6.09
CA GLN A 503 -11.88 3.27 -5.62
C GLN A 503 -10.52 3.11 -6.33
N PRO A 504 -10.41 3.28 -7.67
CA PRO A 504 -9.12 3.21 -8.36
C PRO A 504 -8.15 4.32 -7.94
N LEU A 505 -8.64 5.56 -7.84
CA LEU A 505 -7.86 6.73 -7.47
C LEU A 505 -7.30 6.60 -6.06
N ARG A 506 -8.18 6.18 -5.15
CA ARG A 506 -7.89 5.95 -3.76
C ARG A 506 -6.83 4.86 -3.56
N ARG A 507 -6.95 3.73 -4.27
CA ARG A 507 -5.96 2.65 -4.24
C ARG A 507 -4.59 3.11 -4.74
N ARG A 508 -4.53 3.86 -5.85
CA ARG A 508 -3.27 4.42 -6.40
C ARG A 508 -2.52 5.26 -5.38
N ILE A 509 -3.24 6.13 -4.67
CA ILE A 509 -2.66 6.98 -3.64
C ILE A 509 -2.22 6.14 -2.42
N GLN A 510 -3.06 5.23 -1.95
CA GLN A 510 -2.76 4.40 -0.77
C GLN A 510 -1.52 3.50 -0.95
N TYR A 511 -1.27 2.99 -2.15
CA TYR A 511 -0.06 2.20 -2.43
C TYR A 511 1.24 3.03 -2.40
N SER A 512 1.14 4.34 -2.60
CA SER A 512 2.28 5.27 -2.65
C SER A 512 2.70 5.77 -1.26
N CYS A 513 1.80 5.70 -0.27
CA CYS A 513 2.04 6.16 1.11
C CYS A 513 2.77 5.15 2.02
N LYS A 514 3.41 4.11 1.47
CA LYS A 514 4.15 3.14 2.29
C LYS A 514 5.43 3.76 2.86
N ALA A 515 5.64 3.58 4.17
CA ALA A 515 6.87 4.01 4.82
C ALA A 515 8.11 3.44 4.11
N PRO A 516 9.19 4.22 3.92
CA PRO A 516 10.44 3.69 3.45
C PRO A 516 10.92 2.61 4.42
N VAL A 517 11.21 1.42 3.90
CA VAL A 517 11.69 0.30 4.72
C VAL A 517 13.11 0.63 5.20
N ASP A 518 13.27 0.83 6.51
CA ASP A 518 14.58 1.06 7.13
C ASP A 518 15.46 -0.20 6.98
N THR A 519 16.38 -0.16 6.01
CA THR A 519 17.36 -1.22 5.76
C THR A 519 18.50 -1.16 6.77
N LYS A 520 18.26 -1.61 8.01
CA LYS A 520 19.33 -1.92 8.96
C LYS A 520 19.06 -3.25 9.66
N THR A 521 19.39 -4.34 8.98
CA THR A 521 19.93 -5.62 9.52
C THR A 521 20.05 -6.62 8.37
N PRO A 522 21.26 -7.10 8.04
CA PRO A 522 21.48 -8.07 6.99
C PRO A 522 21.26 -9.48 7.54
N THR A 523 20.23 -10.16 7.03
CA THR A 523 20.18 -11.62 7.00
C THR A 523 20.47 -12.06 5.57
N THR A 524 21.27 -13.11 5.40
CA THR A 524 21.88 -13.62 4.16
C THR A 524 20.94 -13.84 2.97
N SER A 525 19.61 -13.88 3.20
CA SER A 525 18.57 -13.90 2.15
C SER A 525 18.34 -12.52 1.48
N LYS A 526 18.61 -11.41 2.19
CA LYS A 526 18.44 -10.03 1.69
C LYS A 526 19.50 -9.61 0.67
N THR A 527 20.72 -10.16 0.76
CA THR A 527 21.85 -9.82 -0.12
C THR A 527 21.55 -10.19 -1.57
N ILE A 528 20.96 -11.37 -1.78
CA ILE A 528 20.63 -11.88 -3.12
C ILE A 528 19.49 -11.05 -3.76
N LYS A 529 18.46 -10.67 -3.00
CA LYS A 529 17.36 -9.81 -3.51
C LYS A 529 17.86 -8.41 -3.90
N SER A 530 18.72 -7.81 -3.07
CA SER A 530 19.35 -6.52 -3.34
C SER A 530 20.28 -6.55 -4.56
N GLU A 531 21.04 -7.63 -4.73
CA GLU A 531 21.91 -7.83 -5.90
C GLU A 531 21.10 -8.04 -7.19
N ILE A 532 20.06 -8.87 -7.16
CA ILE A 532 19.16 -9.08 -8.33
C ILE A 532 18.51 -7.75 -8.74
N GLU A 533 18.10 -6.93 -7.79
CA GLU A 533 17.49 -5.62 -8.07
C GLU A 533 18.49 -4.66 -8.72
N LYS A 534 19.74 -4.61 -8.23
CA LYS A 534 20.80 -3.82 -8.87
C LYS A 534 21.08 -4.28 -10.31
N MET A 535 21.23 -5.59 -10.52
CA MET A 535 21.45 -6.14 -11.85
C MET A 535 20.26 -5.87 -12.79
N ARG A 536 19.02 -5.92 -12.28
CA ARG A 536 17.83 -5.55 -13.07
C ARG A 536 17.87 -4.08 -13.53
N LEU A 537 18.25 -3.16 -12.63
CA LEU A 537 18.38 -1.74 -12.96
C LEU A 537 19.50 -1.48 -13.98
N GLU A 538 20.61 -2.21 -13.86
CA GLU A 538 21.71 -2.19 -14.83
C GLU A 538 21.27 -2.68 -16.21
N GLY A 539 20.55 -3.81 -16.28
CA GLY A 539 19.98 -4.31 -17.53
C GLY A 539 19.00 -3.31 -18.18
N ASN A 540 18.19 -2.62 -17.36
CA ASN A 540 17.30 -1.57 -17.85
C ASN A 540 18.08 -0.36 -18.41
N LYS A 541 19.17 0.04 -17.75
CA LYS A 541 20.04 1.10 -18.23
C LYS A 541 20.66 0.76 -19.58
N LEU A 542 21.25 -0.43 -19.72
CA LEU A 542 21.82 -0.93 -20.97
C LEU A 542 20.77 -0.99 -22.09
N PHE A 543 19.54 -1.38 -21.75
CA PHE A 543 18.43 -1.39 -22.71
C PHE A 543 18.09 0.02 -23.23
N MET A 544 18.08 1.03 -22.35
CA MET A 544 17.85 2.43 -22.75
C MET A 544 18.99 2.99 -23.60
N GLU A 545 20.23 2.56 -23.33
CA GLU A 545 21.42 2.88 -24.11
C GLU A 545 21.50 2.12 -25.45
N SER A 546 20.46 1.34 -25.80
CA SER A 546 20.38 0.49 -27.00
C SER A 546 21.43 -0.62 -27.07
N ASN A 547 22.09 -0.96 -25.96
CA ASN A 547 23.02 -2.07 -25.87
C ASN A 547 22.27 -3.37 -25.54
N PHE A 548 21.57 -3.91 -26.55
CA PHE A 548 20.64 -5.03 -26.35
C PHE A 548 21.34 -6.36 -26.04
N HIS A 549 22.54 -6.60 -26.56
CA HIS A 549 23.30 -7.83 -26.30
C HIS A 549 23.69 -7.93 -24.82
N GLU A 550 24.32 -6.90 -24.27
CA GLU A 550 24.71 -6.87 -22.86
C GLU A 550 23.48 -6.85 -21.93
N ALA A 551 22.41 -6.13 -22.30
CA ALA A 551 21.15 -6.16 -21.55
C ALA A 551 20.57 -7.59 -21.43
N ILE A 552 20.62 -8.38 -22.51
CA ILE A 552 20.17 -9.79 -22.50
C ILE A 552 21.04 -10.64 -21.58
N GLU A 553 22.35 -10.45 -21.58
CA GLU A 553 23.25 -11.19 -20.68
C GLU A 553 22.94 -10.90 -19.21
N ILE A 554 22.76 -9.63 -18.87
CA ILE A 554 22.39 -9.22 -17.51
C ILE A 554 21.03 -9.79 -17.11
N TYR A 555 20.00 -9.64 -17.94
CA TYR A 555 18.68 -10.22 -17.63
C TYR A 555 18.74 -11.74 -17.51
N SER A 556 19.51 -12.43 -18.35
CA SER A 556 19.67 -13.88 -18.28
C SER A 556 20.37 -14.33 -17.01
N SER A 557 21.40 -13.60 -16.59
CA SER A 557 22.08 -13.81 -15.32
C SER A 557 21.15 -13.59 -14.13
N CYS A 558 20.32 -12.54 -14.15
CA CYS A 558 19.27 -12.30 -13.16
C CYS A 558 18.29 -13.46 -13.09
N ILE A 559 17.76 -13.90 -14.24
CA ILE A 559 16.78 -14.99 -14.32
C ILE A 559 17.41 -16.28 -13.77
N ASN A 560 18.60 -16.66 -14.21
CA ASN A 560 19.27 -17.88 -13.74
C ASN A 560 19.55 -17.88 -12.23
N ARG A 561 19.84 -16.72 -11.64
CA ARG A 561 20.09 -16.58 -10.19
C ARG A 561 18.83 -16.54 -9.34
N SER A 562 17.70 -16.18 -9.92
CA SER A 562 16.46 -15.89 -9.19
C SER A 562 15.32 -16.87 -9.46
N LYS A 563 15.31 -17.56 -10.61
CA LYS A 563 14.25 -18.49 -11.03
C LYS A 563 14.09 -19.64 -10.02
N GLY A 564 12.83 -19.93 -9.66
CA GLY A 564 12.49 -20.93 -8.64
C GLY A 564 12.69 -20.48 -7.17
N ARG A 565 12.98 -19.19 -6.94
CA ARG A 565 13.11 -18.59 -5.59
C ARG A 565 12.07 -17.49 -5.40
N ASP A 566 11.76 -17.14 -4.14
CA ASP A 566 10.88 -16.02 -3.75
C ASP A 566 11.38 -14.61 -4.20
N SER A 567 12.50 -14.55 -4.93
CA SER A 567 13.14 -13.34 -5.45
C SER A 567 12.97 -13.17 -6.96
N PHE A 568 12.34 -14.12 -7.66
CA PHE A 568 12.12 -14.03 -9.10
C PHE A 568 11.11 -12.93 -9.43
N ASP A 569 11.51 -11.97 -10.27
CA ASP A 569 10.58 -11.00 -10.88
C ASP A 569 10.31 -11.41 -12.33
N PRO A 570 9.09 -11.86 -12.66
CA PRO A 570 8.73 -12.23 -14.03
C PRO A 570 8.99 -11.14 -15.05
N LYS A 571 8.99 -9.85 -14.67
CA LYS A 571 9.25 -8.73 -15.60
C LYS A 571 10.60 -8.84 -16.31
N LEU A 572 11.58 -9.53 -15.72
CA LEU A 572 12.86 -9.82 -16.37
C LEU A 572 12.67 -10.56 -17.71
N LEU A 573 11.71 -11.49 -17.78
CA LEU A 573 11.35 -12.20 -19.02
C LEU A 573 10.78 -11.22 -20.06
N SER A 574 9.88 -10.33 -19.65
CA SER A 574 9.29 -9.33 -20.56
C SER A 574 10.34 -8.33 -21.09
N ASN A 575 11.26 -7.89 -20.25
CA ASN A 575 12.35 -7.00 -20.64
C ASN A 575 13.34 -7.69 -21.57
N ARG A 576 13.71 -8.95 -21.28
CA ARG A 576 14.59 -9.74 -22.15
C ARG A 576 13.93 -10.07 -23.50
N ALA A 577 12.64 -10.41 -23.51
CA ALA A 577 11.87 -10.57 -24.75
C ALA A 577 11.88 -9.30 -25.61
N SER A 578 11.78 -8.13 -24.97
CA SER A 578 11.87 -6.83 -25.67
C SER A 578 13.23 -6.63 -26.34
N ALA A 579 14.32 -7.04 -25.67
CA ALA A 579 15.66 -6.96 -26.23
C ALA A 579 15.86 -7.97 -27.37
N TYR A 580 15.35 -9.19 -27.24
CA TYR A 580 15.36 -10.18 -28.32
C TYR A 580 14.61 -9.71 -29.57
N LEU A 581 13.47 -9.02 -29.42
CA LEU A 581 12.76 -8.42 -30.54
C LEU A 581 13.61 -7.37 -31.28
N ARG A 582 14.36 -6.53 -30.54
CA ARG A 582 15.27 -5.53 -31.14
C ARG A 582 16.42 -6.19 -31.92
N LEU A 583 16.87 -7.36 -31.47
CA LEU A 583 17.90 -8.17 -32.15
C LEU A 583 17.35 -9.17 -33.17
N LYS A 584 16.04 -9.12 -33.48
CA LYS A 584 15.37 -10.04 -34.42
C LYS A 584 15.47 -11.53 -34.03
N GLN A 585 15.66 -11.82 -32.75
CA GLN A 585 15.67 -13.19 -32.22
C GLN A 585 14.25 -13.60 -31.80
N TYR A 586 13.36 -13.77 -32.79
CA TYR A 586 11.92 -13.89 -32.56
C TYR A 586 11.51 -15.14 -31.77
N ASN A 587 12.15 -16.29 -32.01
CA ASN A 587 11.89 -17.52 -31.25
C ASN A 587 12.20 -17.36 -29.76
N ASN A 588 13.30 -16.68 -29.41
CA ASN A 588 13.67 -16.43 -28.02
C ASN A 588 12.69 -15.45 -27.36
N ALA A 589 12.29 -14.40 -28.09
CA ALA A 589 11.27 -13.46 -27.62
C ALA A 589 9.91 -14.14 -27.39
N LEU A 590 9.52 -15.07 -28.26
CA LEU A 590 8.28 -15.84 -28.14
C LEU A 590 8.30 -16.72 -26.88
N ASN A 591 9.39 -17.45 -26.65
CA ASN A 591 9.55 -18.30 -25.47
C ASN A 591 9.48 -17.49 -24.15
N ASP A 592 10.19 -16.36 -24.08
CA ASP A 592 10.15 -15.48 -22.89
C ASP A 592 8.77 -14.84 -22.70
N ALA A 593 8.07 -14.51 -23.79
CA ALA A 593 6.72 -13.97 -23.73
C ALA A 593 5.71 -15.00 -23.21
N ASP A 594 5.79 -16.24 -23.69
CA ASP A 594 4.95 -17.35 -23.21
C ASP A 594 5.22 -17.67 -21.73
N GLU A 595 6.50 -17.70 -21.32
CA GLU A 595 6.86 -17.91 -19.92
C GLU A 595 6.35 -16.75 -19.04
N TYR A 596 6.44 -15.50 -19.52
CA TYR A 596 5.91 -14.35 -18.80
C TYR A 596 4.39 -14.39 -18.64
N ILE A 597 3.65 -14.81 -19.67
CA ILE A 597 2.19 -14.98 -19.62
C ILE A 597 1.82 -16.03 -18.57
N ALA A 598 2.57 -17.12 -18.46
CA ALA A 598 2.33 -18.15 -17.44
C ALA A 598 2.45 -17.60 -15.99
N TYR A 599 3.36 -16.65 -15.74
CA TYR A 599 3.50 -15.99 -14.45
C TYR A 599 2.55 -14.81 -14.23
N SER A 600 2.13 -14.13 -15.29
CA SER A 600 1.37 -12.88 -15.23
C SER A 600 0.36 -12.79 -16.37
N PRO A 601 -0.70 -13.63 -16.35
CA PRO A 601 -1.67 -13.73 -17.44
C PRO A 601 -2.51 -12.46 -17.58
N GLU A 602 -2.66 -11.66 -16.53
CA GLU A 602 -3.38 -10.38 -16.61
C GLU A 602 -2.58 -9.24 -17.26
N CYS A 603 -1.31 -9.47 -17.61
CA CYS A 603 -0.43 -8.42 -18.10
C CYS A 603 -0.38 -8.37 -19.64
N TRP A 604 -0.88 -7.26 -20.20
CA TRP A 604 -0.88 -7.01 -21.65
C TRP A 604 0.50 -7.14 -22.33
N ARG A 605 1.60 -6.94 -21.59
CA ARG A 605 2.96 -6.95 -22.16
C ARG A 605 3.39 -8.31 -22.67
N GLY A 606 3.02 -9.38 -21.97
CA GLY A 606 3.32 -10.73 -22.41
C GLY A 606 2.71 -11.00 -23.78
N TYR A 607 1.41 -10.78 -23.89
CA TYR A 607 0.67 -10.90 -25.14
C TYR A 607 1.18 -9.94 -26.22
N ALA A 608 1.61 -8.73 -25.85
CA ALA A 608 2.18 -7.79 -26.80
C ALA A 608 3.52 -8.26 -27.38
N ARG A 609 4.43 -8.78 -26.55
CA ARG A 609 5.71 -9.33 -27.02
C ARG A 609 5.49 -10.58 -27.87
N LYS A 610 4.57 -11.46 -27.45
CA LYS A 610 4.14 -12.63 -28.23
C LYS A 610 3.58 -12.24 -29.59
N ALA A 611 2.68 -11.26 -29.64
CA ALA A 611 2.08 -10.78 -30.89
C ALA A 611 3.13 -10.27 -31.87
N LEU A 612 4.07 -9.43 -31.41
CA LEU A 612 5.13 -8.89 -32.24
C LEU A 612 6.10 -9.97 -32.73
N ALA A 613 6.49 -10.91 -31.87
CA ALA A 613 7.35 -12.02 -32.26
C ALA A 613 6.70 -12.89 -33.35
N LEU A 614 5.42 -13.26 -33.16
CA LEU A 614 4.67 -14.06 -34.13
C LEU A 614 4.43 -13.31 -35.45
N HIS A 615 4.22 -12.00 -35.39
CA HIS A 615 4.07 -11.16 -36.58
C HIS A 615 5.32 -11.21 -37.45
N GLU A 616 6.49 -11.03 -36.85
CA GLU A 616 7.79 -11.08 -37.53
C GLU A 616 8.13 -12.49 -38.05
N MET A 617 7.60 -13.53 -37.40
CA MET A 617 7.70 -14.92 -37.84
C MET A 617 6.69 -15.30 -38.94
N ASN A 618 5.88 -14.36 -39.45
CA ASN A 618 4.79 -14.57 -40.41
C ASN A 618 3.63 -15.46 -39.92
N GLU A 619 3.50 -15.68 -38.60
CA GLU A 619 2.39 -16.41 -37.98
C GLU A 619 1.19 -15.49 -37.72
N LYS A 620 0.59 -15.00 -38.82
CA LYS A 620 -0.44 -13.94 -38.81
C LYS A 620 -1.59 -14.19 -37.84
N GLY A 621 -2.13 -15.41 -37.82
CA GLY A 621 -3.28 -15.75 -36.96
C GLY A 621 -2.93 -15.69 -35.46
N GLY A 622 -1.80 -16.30 -35.07
CA GLY A 622 -1.36 -16.29 -33.68
C GLY A 622 -0.97 -14.89 -33.20
N ALA A 623 -0.37 -14.10 -34.10
CA ALA A 623 -0.05 -12.69 -33.86
C ALA A 623 -1.31 -11.85 -33.60
N GLN A 624 -2.34 -12.00 -34.43
CA GLN A 624 -3.61 -11.30 -34.29
C GLN A 624 -4.37 -11.68 -33.01
N CYS A 625 -4.43 -12.98 -32.68
CA CYS A 625 -5.06 -13.44 -31.44
C CYS A 625 -4.33 -12.92 -30.19
N SER A 626 -3.00 -12.95 -30.20
CA SER A 626 -2.19 -12.41 -29.11
C SER A 626 -2.33 -10.89 -29.00
N ALA A 627 -2.41 -10.17 -30.13
CA ALA A 627 -2.66 -8.73 -30.14
C ALA A 627 -4.06 -8.38 -29.59
N ALA A 628 -5.07 -9.22 -29.87
CA ALA A 628 -6.41 -9.06 -29.33
C ALA A 628 -6.47 -9.27 -27.81
N LEU A 629 -5.73 -10.25 -27.28
CA LEU A 629 -5.54 -10.42 -25.83
C LEU A 629 -4.80 -9.24 -25.19
N ALA A 630 -3.76 -8.72 -25.86
CA ALA A 630 -3.07 -7.52 -25.38
C ALA A 630 -4.01 -6.31 -25.30
N PHE A 631 -4.89 -6.14 -26.30
CA PHE A 631 -5.93 -5.09 -26.32
C PHE A 631 -7.01 -5.30 -25.26
N TYR A 632 -7.35 -6.55 -24.93
CA TYR A 632 -8.29 -6.86 -23.86
C TYR A 632 -7.79 -6.35 -22.50
N HIS A 633 -6.51 -6.56 -22.18
CA HIS A 633 -5.92 -6.09 -20.92
C HIS A 633 -5.51 -4.60 -20.97
N ASN A 634 -5.35 -4.01 -22.16
CA ASN A 634 -5.04 -2.59 -22.35
C ASN A 634 -5.69 -2.03 -23.63
N HIS A 635 -6.84 -1.37 -23.47
CA HIS A 635 -7.63 -0.83 -24.58
C HIS A 635 -6.92 0.26 -25.39
N ASP A 636 -5.92 0.94 -24.81
CA ASP A 636 -5.19 2.02 -25.47
C ASP A 636 -3.99 1.51 -26.29
N ILE A 637 -3.75 0.19 -26.34
CA ILE A 637 -2.50 -0.35 -26.91
C ILE A 637 -2.30 0.02 -28.38
N PHE A 638 -3.35 0.02 -29.20
CA PHE A 638 -3.24 0.41 -30.61
C PHE A 638 -3.06 1.91 -30.82
N ASP A 639 -3.39 2.73 -29.82
CA ASP A 639 -3.34 4.19 -29.92
C ASP A 639 -2.01 4.74 -29.36
N LYS A 640 -1.52 4.15 -28.26
CA LYS A 640 -0.33 4.63 -27.52
C LYS A 640 0.95 3.84 -27.77
N PHE A 641 0.86 2.61 -28.29
CA PHE A 641 2.04 1.76 -28.48
C PHE A 641 2.43 1.63 -29.95
N GLU A 642 3.42 2.42 -30.36
CA GLU A 642 3.82 2.58 -31.77
C GLU A 642 4.11 1.26 -32.52
N PRO A 643 4.82 0.25 -31.94
CA PRO A 643 5.03 -1.02 -32.62
C PRO A 643 3.72 -1.73 -33.01
N PHE A 644 2.67 -1.59 -32.19
CA PHE A 644 1.37 -2.18 -32.48
C PHE A 644 0.63 -1.47 -33.62
N LYS A 645 0.76 -0.14 -33.67
CA LYS A 645 0.19 0.68 -34.74
C LYS A 645 0.79 0.33 -36.10
N ILE A 646 2.10 0.08 -36.13
CA ILE A 646 2.85 -0.30 -37.33
C ILE A 646 2.55 -1.75 -37.74
N SER A 647 2.66 -2.71 -36.81
CA SER A 647 2.53 -4.14 -37.14
C SER A 647 1.08 -4.60 -37.38
N PHE A 648 0.08 -3.92 -36.81
CA PHE A 648 -1.32 -4.35 -36.86
C PHE A 648 -2.28 -3.23 -37.30
N PRO A 649 -2.11 -2.67 -38.50
CA PRO A 649 -2.98 -1.61 -38.99
C PRO A 649 -4.42 -2.13 -39.11
N LYS A 650 -5.39 -1.35 -38.60
CA LYS A 650 -6.84 -1.64 -38.64
C LYS A 650 -7.31 -2.86 -37.81
N LEU A 651 -6.43 -3.57 -37.10
CA LEU A 651 -6.81 -4.75 -36.31
C LEU A 651 -7.82 -4.43 -35.19
N LYS A 652 -7.71 -3.23 -34.59
CA LYS A 652 -8.65 -2.72 -33.57
C LYS A 652 -10.12 -2.79 -34.02
N GLN A 653 -10.40 -2.59 -35.31
CA GLN A 653 -11.76 -2.61 -35.87
C GLN A 653 -12.35 -4.02 -36.01
N CYS A 654 -11.50 -5.04 -35.96
CA CYS A 654 -11.88 -6.45 -36.12
C CYS A 654 -12.06 -7.17 -34.77
N ILE A 655 -11.69 -6.52 -33.65
CA ILE A 655 -11.72 -7.12 -32.31
C ILE A 655 -13.04 -6.80 -31.62
N HIS A 656 -13.72 -7.83 -31.16
CA HIS A 656 -14.98 -7.75 -30.42
C HIS A 656 -14.82 -8.46 -29.07
N VAL A 657 -14.99 -7.74 -27.96
CA VAL A 657 -14.95 -8.34 -26.62
C VAL A 657 -16.35 -8.75 -26.21
N CYS A 658 -16.50 -10.01 -25.78
CA CYS A 658 -17.78 -10.61 -25.45
C CYS A 658 -17.77 -11.19 -24.03
N ASN A 659 -18.87 -10.99 -23.30
CA ASN A 659 -19.06 -11.41 -21.92
C ASN A 659 -20.43 -12.07 -21.65
N SER A 660 -21.26 -12.27 -22.67
CA SER A 660 -22.58 -12.89 -22.53
C SER A 660 -22.90 -13.77 -23.73
N VAL A 661 -23.78 -14.75 -23.54
CA VAL A 661 -24.27 -15.61 -24.63
C VAL A 661 -25.01 -14.79 -25.69
N SER A 662 -25.81 -13.80 -25.31
CA SER A 662 -26.55 -12.96 -26.27
C SER A 662 -25.65 -12.15 -27.20
N SER A 663 -24.56 -11.59 -26.67
CA SER A 663 -23.56 -10.86 -27.46
C SER A 663 -22.76 -11.80 -28.36
N LEU A 664 -22.44 -12.99 -27.87
CA LEU A 664 -21.77 -14.01 -28.67
C LEU A 664 -22.64 -14.44 -29.86
N VAL A 665 -23.91 -14.74 -29.59
CA VAL A 665 -24.88 -15.14 -30.61
C VAL A 665 -25.08 -14.05 -31.66
N SER A 666 -25.16 -12.78 -31.28
CA SER A 666 -25.32 -11.68 -32.25
C SER A 666 -24.10 -11.51 -33.15
N LEU A 667 -22.88 -11.65 -32.60
CA LEU A 667 -21.64 -11.59 -33.36
C LEU A 667 -21.45 -12.78 -34.31
N LEU A 668 -21.96 -13.96 -33.90
CA LEU A 668 -21.93 -15.22 -34.65
C LEU A 668 -23.13 -15.38 -35.61
N SER A 669 -24.14 -14.51 -35.52
CA SER A 669 -25.33 -14.59 -36.37
C SER A 669 -24.97 -14.47 -37.86
N PRO A 670 -25.62 -15.26 -38.75
CA PRO A 670 -25.13 -15.46 -40.10
C PRO A 670 -25.35 -14.21 -40.98
N LEU A 671 -24.27 -13.68 -41.56
CA LEU A 671 -24.35 -13.02 -42.86
C LEU A 671 -24.73 -14.07 -43.92
N PRO A 672 -25.49 -13.73 -44.96
CA PRO A 672 -26.03 -14.70 -45.91
C PRO A 672 -24.93 -15.53 -46.58
N TYR A 673 -25.31 -16.76 -46.96
CA TYR A 673 -24.59 -17.84 -47.68
C TYR A 673 -23.80 -17.38 -48.93
N VAL A 674 -22.87 -16.45 -48.77
CA VAL A 674 -21.97 -15.99 -49.83
C VAL A 674 -20.56 -16.14 -49.30
N ILE A 675 -19.81 -17.04 -49.94
CA ILE A 675 -18.36 -17.14 -49.82
C ILE A 675 -17.79 -15.87 -50.48
N VAL A 676 -17.85 -14.74 -49.79
CA VAL A 676 -17.13 -13.54 -50.17
C VAL A 676 -15.74 -13.67 -49.58
N SER A 677 -14.74 -13.82 -50.44
CA SER A 677 -13.32 -13.91 -50.10
C SER A 677 -12.77 -12.65 -49.39
N ASP A 678 -13.56 -11.57 -49.34
CA ASP A 678 -13.07 -10.22 -49.03
C ASP A 678 -13.59 -9.64 -47.71
N LEU A 679 -14.29 -10.42 -46.87
CA LEU A 679 -14.69 -9.98 -45.53
C LEU A 679 -13.53 -10.12 -44.53
N PRO A 680 -13.21 -9.08 -43.72
CA PRO A 680 -12.14 -9.18 -42.73
C PRO A 680 -12.50 -10.20 -41.64
N GLN A 681 -11.51 -11.00 -41.24
CA GLN A 681 -11.63 -11.99 -40.17
C GLN A 681 -12.04 -11.31 -38.85
N LYS A 682 -13.19 -11.70 -38.28
CA LYS A 682 -13.64 -11.21 -36.97
C LYS A 682 -12.84 -11.89 -35.86
N ILE A 683 -12.36 -11.14 -34.88
CA ILE A 683 -11.68 -11.68 -33.69
C ILE A 683 -12.56 -11.45 -32.48
N ILE A 684 -13.11 -12.52 -31.92
CA ILE A 684 -13.99 -12.49 -30.77
C ILE A 684 -13.20 -12.92 -29.54
N VAL A 685 -13.00 -11.98 -28.61
CA VAL A 685 -12.36 -12.23 -27.31
C VAL A 685 -13.43 -12.55 -26.29
N LEU A 686 -13.41 -13.77 -25.76
CA LEU A 686 -14.35 -14.27 -24.76
C LEU A 686 -13.78 -14.07 -23.36
N LYS A 687 -14.51 -13.35 -22.50
CA LYS A 687 -14.18 -13.26 -21.07
C LYS A 687 -14.36 -14.63 -20.41
N ALA A 688 -13.58 -14.90 -19.36
CA ALA A 688 -13.72 -16.08 -18.51
C ALA A 688 -15.18 -16.30 -18.09
N GLY A 689 -15.68 -17.53 -18.25
CA GLY A 689 -17.08 -17.86 -18.00
C GLY A 689 -17.59 -18.99 -18.87
N ARG A 690 -18.81 -19.46 -18.54
CA ARG A 690 -19.51 -20.52 -19.28
C ARG A 690 -20.54 -19.92 -20.23
N TYR A 691 -20.44 -20.27 -21.50
CA TYR A 691 -21.30 -19.84 -22.59
C TYR A 691 -22.08 -21.05 -23.09
N CYS A 692 -23.34 -21.15 -22.67
CA CYS A 692 -24.23 -22.25 -23.06
C CYS A 692 -24.98 -21.87 -24.35
N LEU A 693 -24.70 -22.59 -25.44
CA LEU A 693 -25.33 -22.44 -26.74
C LEU A 693 -26.31 -23.61 -26.96
N SER A 694 -27.60 -23.29 -27.12
CA SER A 694 -28.64 -24.26 -27.49
C SER A 694 -29.27 -23.88 -28.83
N ALA A 695 -30.03 -24.80 -29.43
CA ALA A 695 -30.75 -24.53 -30.68
C ALA A 695 -31.71 -23.33 -30.58
N GLU A 696 -32.27 -23.09 -29.39
CA GLU A 696 -33.17 -21.95 -29.11
C GLU A 696 -32.45 -20.60 -29.14
N CYS A 697 -31.13 -20.56 -28.95
CA CYS A 697 -30.36 -19.33 -29.00
C CYS A 697 -30.31 -18.70 -30.40
N PHE A 698 -30.63 -19.44 -31.47
CA PHE A 698 -30.53 -18.96 -32.83
C PHE A 698 -31.88 -19.03 -33.55
N GLU A 699 -32.61 -17.92 -33.59
CA GLU A 699 -33.96 -17.83 -34.20
C GLU A 699 -34.04 -18.26 -35.68
N LEU A 700 -32.91 -18.40 -36.38
CA LEU A 700 -32.81 -18.59 -37.85
C LEU A 700 -32.11 -19.89 -38.32
N ILE A 701 -31.70 -20.79 -37.43
CA ILE A 701 -30.98 -22.01 -37.86
C ILE A 701 -31.96 -23.14 -38.21
N ARG A 702 -32.25 -23.29 -39.51
CA ARG A 702 -33.12 -24.34 -40.08
C ARG A 702 -32.63 -25.79 -39.92
N ALA A 703 -31.48 -26.06 -39.26
CA ALA A 703 -30.84 -27.38 -39.30
C ALA A 703 -30.06 -27.83 -38.05
N GLN A 704 -30.27 -27.24 -36.86
CA GLN A 704 -29.50 -27.60 -35.63
C GLN A 704 -27.96 -27.54 -35.81
N GLN A 705 -27.47 -26.70 -36.74
CA GLN A 705 -26.08 -26.61 -37.13
C GLN A 705 -25.58 -25.16 -37.13
N LEU A 706 -24.54 -24.87 -36.35
CA LEU A 706 -23.87 -23.56 -36.34
C LEU A 706 -22.73 -23.54 -37.35
N CYS A 707 -22.76 -22.62 -38.31
CA CYS A 707 -21.68 -22.43 -39.26
C CYS A 707 -20.74 -21.31 -38.81
N LEU A 708 -19.47 -21.63 -38.57
CA LEU A 708 -18.42 -20.66 -38.25
C LEU A 708 -17.45 -20.51 -39.43
N GLY A 709 -17.36 -19.32 -40.01
CA GLY A 709 -16.42 -19.01 -41.09
C GLY A 709 -15.81 -17.62 -40.94
N ASN A 710 -14.51 -17.51 -41.17
CA ASN A 710 -13.71 -16.29 -41.06
C ASN A 710 -13.77 -15.65 -39.65
N VAL A 711 -13.63 -16.47 -38.61
CA VAL A 711 -13.67 -16.04 -37.20
C VAL A 711 -12.47 -16.59 -36.43
N SER A 712 -11.89 -15.76 -35.56
CA SER A 712 -11.00 -16.19 -34.48
C SER A 712 -11.71 -16.09 -33.14
N LEU A 713 -11.81 -17.18 -32.40
CA LEU A 713 -12.31 -17.22 -31.03
C LEU A 713 -11.12 -17.28 -30.07
N VAL A 714 -11.02 -16.34 -29.15
CA VAL A 714 -9.89 -16.21 -28.24
C VAL A 714 -10.40 -16.13 -26.80
N GLY A 715 -10.10 -17.14 -25.99
CA GLY A 715 -10.46 -17.15 -24.58
C GLY A 715 -9.42 -16.45 -23.70
N VAL A 716 -9.88 -15.60 -22.79
CA VAL A 716 -9.03 -14.98 -21.77
C VAL A 716 -8.68 -16.02 -20.70
N SER A 717 -7.38 -16.19 -20.42
CA SER A 717 -6.88 -17.07 -19.35
C SER A 717 -6.88 -16.33 -18.01
N ASP A 718 -7.60 -16.86 -17.01
CA ASP A 718 -7.52 -16.39 -15.62
C ASP A 718 -6.66 -17.37 -14.78
N THR A 719 -6.08 -16.87 -13.69
CA THR A 719 -5.23 -17.61 -12.74
C THR A 719 -5.99 -18.65 -11.90
N SER A 720 -7.31 -18.54 -11.79
CA SER A 720 -8.12 -19.48 -11.05
C SER A 720 -8.55 -20.68 -11.91
N PRO A 721 -8.36 -21.92 -11.44
CA PRO A 721 -8.68 -23.14 -12.19
C PRO A 721 -10.18 -23.29 -12.55
N ASP A 722 -11.07 -22.53 -11.90
CA ASP A 722 -12.51 -22.57 -12.11
C ASP A 722 -13.05 -21.52 -13.11
N LEU A 723 -12.21 -20.58 -13.57
CA LEU A 723 -12.58 -19.47 -14.47
C LEU A 723 -11.90 -19.58 -15.83
N HIS A 724 -12.03 -20.72 -16.50
CA HIS A 724 -11.69 -20.85 -17.92
C HIS A 724 -12.90 -20.54 -18.82
N VAL A 725 -12.64 -20.17 -20.07
CA VAL A 725 -13.70 -19.97 -21.06
C VAL A 725 -14.22 -21.35 -21.50
N THR A 726 -15.50 -21.61 -21.23
CA THR A 726 -16.18 -22.82 -21.67
C THR A 726 -17.31 -22.49 -22.63
N LEU A 727 -17.28 -23.07 -23.84
CA LEU A 727 -18.40 -23.08 -24.78
C LEU A 727 -19.10 -24.44 -24.69
N SER A 728 -20.30 -24.45 -24.13
CA SER A 728 -21.12 -25.66 -23.97
C SER A 728 -22.23 -25.68 -25.01
N PHE A 729 -22.25 -26.70 -25.86
CA PHE A 729 -23.30 -26.94 -26.86
C PHE A 729 -24.29 -27.95 -26.28
N ILE A 730 -25.50 -27.47 -25.96
CA ILE A 730 -26.54 -28.23 -25.26
C ILE A 730 -27.59 -28.74 -26.26
N GLY A 731 -27.99 -30.00 -26.11
CA GLY A 731 -28.91 -30.68 -27.04
C GLY A 731 -28.21 -31.19 -28.30
N ASN A 732 -28.98 -31.67 -29.29
CA ASN A 732 -28.45 -32.17 -30.56
C ASN A 732 -27.99 -31.01 -31.45
N PHE A 733 -26.72 -30.60 -31.34
CA PHE A 733 -26.20 -29.38 -31.95
C PHE A 733 -24.81 -29.59 -32.57
N SER A 734 -24.70 -29.43 -33.88
CA SER A 734 -23.45 -29.66 -34.63
C SER A 734 -22.76 -28.35 -35.02
N LEU A 735 -21.43 -28.35 -34.98
CA LEU A 735 -20.61 -27.18 -35.34
C LEU A 735 -19.94 -27.42 -36.70
N LEU A 736 -20.18 -26.55 -37.69
CA LEU A 736 -19.52 -26.61 -38.99
C LEU A 736 -18.52 -25.47 -39.13
N SER A 737 -17.23 -25.79 -39.22
CA SER A 737 -16.17 -24.78 -39.30
C SER A 737 -15.53 -24.72 -40.69
N TYR A 738 -15.37 -23.51 -41.21
CA TYR A 738 -14.71 -23.22 -42.49
C TYR A 738 -13.31 -22.66 -42.28
N ASN A 739 -13.19 -21.38 -41.94
CA ASN A 739 -11.92 -20.74 -41.60
C ASN A 739 -12.00 -20.27 -40.15
N LEU A 740 -11.48 -21.08 -39.23
CA LEU A 740 -11.65 -20.89 -37.79
C LEU A 740 -10.29 -21.00 -37.08
N MET A 741 -10.02 -20.03 -36.22
CA MET A 741 -8.94 -20.12 -35.24
C MET A 741 -9.54 -20.11 -33.84
N ALA A 742 -9.18 -21.07 -33.00
CA ALA A 742 -9.59 -21.08 -31.60
C ALA A 742 -8.36 -21.15 -30.69
N VAL A 743 -8.33 -20.29 -29.67
CA VAL A 743 -7.22 -20.20 -28.71
C VAL A 743 -7.76 -20.20 -27.29
N ASN A 744 -7.28 -21.11 -26.44
CA ASN A 744 -7.58 -21.17 -24.99
C ASN A 744 -9.10 -21.24 -24.67
N ILE A 745 -9.79 -22.19 -25.29
CA ILE A 745 -11.24 -22.40 -25.10
C ILE A 745 -11.52 -23.89 -24.84
N SER A 746 -12.40 -24.15 -23.88
CA SER A 746 -12.95 -25.49 -23.63
C SER A 746 -14.29 -25.66 -24.35
N PHE A 747 -14.35 -26.56 -25.32
CA PHE A 747 -15.57 -26.94 -26.05
C PHE A 747 -16.18 -28.19 -25.40
N ILE A 748 -17.44 -28.10 -24.98
CA ILE A 748 -18.19 -29.21 -24.41
C ILE A 748 -19.42 -29.46 -25.27
N PHE A 749 -19.54 -30.67 -25.82
CA PHE A 749 -20.68 -31.07 -26.64
C PHE A 749 -21.53 -32.10 -25.89
N ASP A 750 -22.82 -31.82 -25.72
CA ASP A 750 -23.76 -32.79 -25.16
C ASP A 750 -24.10 -33.87 -26.21
N LEU A 751 -24.90 -33.55 -27.22
CA LEU A 751 -25.18 -34.45 -28.35
C LEU A 751 -24.87 -33.70 -29.66
N GLY A 752 -23.90 -34.14 -30.45
CA GLY A 752 -23.54 -33.43 -31.68
C GLY A 752 -22.06 -33.54 -32.02
N THR A 753 -21.73 -33.11 -33.24
CA THR A 753 -20.40 -33.31 -33.80
C THR A 753 -19.86 -32.00 -34.38
N TRP A 754 -18.57 -31.75 -34.16
CA TRP A 754 -17.84 -30.72 -34.87
C TRP A 754 -17.39 -31.30 -36.21
N CYS A 755 -17.77 -30.68 -37.31
CA CYS A 755 -17.38 -31.06 -38.67
C CYS A 755 -16.65 -29.91 -39.37
N THR A 756 -15.79 -30.27 -40.33
CA THR A 756 -15.21 -29.35 -41.30
C THR A 756 -15.42 -29.89 -42.71
N THR A 757 -15.25 -29.03 -43.71
CA THR A 757 -15.33 -29.40 -45.12
C THR A 757 -13.92 -29.52 -45.72
N ARG A 758 -13.80 -30.11 -46.91
CA ARG A 758 -12.52 -30.23 -47.64
C ARG A 758 -11.78 -28.90 -47.89
N LYS A 759 -12.50 -27.78 -47.93
CA LYS A 759 -11.92 -26.43 -48.12
C LYS A 759 -11.63 -25.70 -46.81
N SER A 760 -11.96 -26.30 -45.68
CA SER A 760 -11.80 -25.67 -44.37
C SER A 760 -10.33 -25.60 -43.96
N VAL A 761 -9.98 -24.51 -43.27
CA VAL A 761 -8.71 -24.32 -42.57
C VAL A 761 -9.04 -24.03 -41.11
N VAL A 762 -8.77 -24.98 -40.22
CA VAL A 762 -9.05 -24.86 -38.79
C VAL A 762 -7.74 -24.95 -38.01
N LYS A 763 -7.53 -24.01 -37.08
CA LYS A 763 -6.38 -24.02 -36.18
C LYS A 763 -6.82 -23.93 -34.72
N LEU A 764 -6.39 -24.88 -33.90
CA LEU A 764 -6.71 -24.98 -32.48
C LEU A 764 -5.42 -24.88 -31.65
N PHE A 765 -5.40 -23.98 -30.66
CA PHE A 765 -4.27 -23.77 -29.77
C PHE A 765 -4.74 -23.76 -28.32
N GLU A 766 -4.18 -24.61 -27.47
CA GLU A 766 -4.49 -24.66 -26.03
C GLU A 766 -6.00 -24.87 -25.74
N CYS A 767 -6.71 -25.52 -26.66
CA CYS A 767 -8.14 -25.84 -26.50
C CYS A 767 -8.36 -27.20 -25.82
N SER A 768 -9.46 -27.32 -25.09
CA SER A 768 -9.97 -28.60 -24.57
C SER A 768 -11.25 -28.99 -25.29
N ILE A 769 -11.42 -30.25 -25.64
CA ILE A 769 -12.62 -30.77 -26.29
C ILE A 769 -13.13 -31.98 -25.50
N THR A 770 -14.41 -31.94 -25.13
CA THR A 770 -15.14 -32.97 -24.38
C THR A 770 -16.48 -33.21 -25.09
N SER A 771 -16.95 -34.46 -25.19
CA SER A 771 -18.20 -34.75 -25.90
C SER A 771 -18.90 -36.02 -25.43
N ASN A 772 -20.23 -35.97 -25.25
CA ASN A 772 -21.03 -37.19 -25.03
C ASN A 772 -21.55 -37.81 -26.35
N SER A 773 -21.05 -37.38 -27.51
CA SER A 773 -21.48 -37.92 -28.81
C SER A 773 -20.59 -39.07 -29.29
N HIS A 774 -21.10 -39.84 -30.27
CA HIS A 774 -20.34 -40.95 -30.90
C HIS A 774 -19.10 -40.48 -31.67
N CYS A 775 -19.03 -39.22 -32.09
CA CYS A 775 -17.81 -38.62 -32.62
C CYS A 775 -17.77 -37.13 -32.31
N SER A 776 -16.71 -36.67 -31.68
CA SER A 776 -16.60 -35.27 -31.24
C SER A 776 -16.12 -34.32 -32.34
N PHE A 777 -15.13 -34.73 -33.16
CA PHE A 777 -14.58 -33.87 -34.20
C PHE A 777 -14.19 -34.66 -35.45
N ILE A 778 -14.73 -34.26 -36.61
CA ILE A 778 -14.43 -34.79 -37.94
C ILE A 778 -13.76 -33.70 -38.78
N SER A 779 -12.54 -33.99 -39.23
CA SER A 779 -11.71 -33.09 -40.02
C SER A 779 -11.58 -33.54 -41.48
N GLU A 780 -12.27 -32.90 -42.42
CA GLU A 780 -12.14 -33.16 -43.86
C GLU A 780 -11.16 -32.20 -44.58
N GLY A 781 -10.82 -31.08 -43.94
CA GLY A 781 -9.97 -30.02 -44.51
C GLY A 781 -8.54 -30.02 -43.97
N SER A 782 -7.94 -28.82 -43.89
CA SER A 782 -6.63 -28.59 -43.25
C SER A 782 -6.82 -28.27 -41.78
N LEU A 783 -6.31 -29.12 -40.89
CA LEU A 783 -6.39 -28.96 -39.44
C LEU A 783 -5.00 -28.82 -38.81
N SER A 784 -4.83 -27.80 -37.97
CA SER A 784 -3.64 -27.64 -37.12
C SER A 784 -4.07 -27.65 -35.66
N VAL A 785 -3.50 -28.54 -34.87
CA VAL A 785 -3.79 -28.69 -33.43
C VAL A 785 -2.49 -28.60 -32.66
N GLU A 786 -2.43 -27.68 -31.71
CA GLU A 786 -1.24 -27.49 -30.87
C GLU A 786 -1.61 -27.31 -29.40
N LYS A 787 -0.94 -28.06 -28.51
CA LYS A 787 -1.16 -28.01 -27.05
C LYS A 787 -2.63 -28.23 -26.63
N CYS A 788 -3.41 -28.99 -27.40
CA CYS A 788 -4.82 -29.24 -27.12
C CYS A 788 -5.03 -30.52 -26.31
N ARG A 789 -6.19 -30.61 -25.65
CA ARG A 789 -6.65 -31.81 -24.94
C ARG A 789 -7.99 -32.29 -25.51
N PHE A 790 -8.04 -33.55 -25.92
CA PHE A 790 -9.26 -34.26 -26.28
C PHE A 790 -9.49 -35.34 -25.23
N ALA A 791 -10.43 -35.10 -24.33
CA ALA A 791 -10.60 -35.98 -23.18
C ALA A 791 -12.06 -36.29 -22.87
N ASN A 792 -12.29 -37.44 -22.23
CA ASN A 792 -13.60 -37.87 -21.76
C ASN A 792 -14.69 -37.83 -22.85
N CYS A 793 -14.33 -38.15 -24.10
CA CYS A 793 -15.31 -38.28 -25.17
C CYS A 793 -15.93 -39.69 -25.14
N GLN A 794 -17.27 -39.80 -25.20
CA GLN A 794 -17.97 -41.10 -25.29
C GLN A 794 -17.76 -41.81 -26.65
N GLY A 795 -17.24 -41.07 -27.64
CA GLY A 795 -17.03 -41.54 -28.99
C GLY A 795 -15.57 -41.54 -29.45
N VAL A 796 -15.39 -41.38 -30.76
CA VAL A 796 -14.07 -41.07 -31.34
C VAL A 796 -13.73 -39.60 -31.11
N ALA A 797 -12.58 -39.34 -30.48
CA ALA A 797 -12.16 -37.98 -30.10
C ALA A 797 -11.83 -37.08 -31.31
N LEU A 798 -11.10 -37.59 -32.30
CA LEU A 798 -10.84 -36.89 -33.56
C LEU A 798 -10.72 -37.88 -34.71
N THR A 799 -11.52 -37.67 -35.76
CA THR A 799 -11.45 -38.39 -37.03
C THR A 799 -10.86 -37.49 -38.12
N VAL A 800 -9.80 -37.95 -38.77
CA VAL A 800 -9.07 -37.23 -39.84
C VAL A 800 -9.38 -37.87 -41.19
N LEU A 801 -10.02 -37.08 -42.06
CA LEU A 801 -10.35 -37.38 -43.46
C LEU A 801 -9.63 -36.44 -44.45
N GLY A 802 -8.92 -35.43 -43.94
CA GLY A 802 -8.12 -34.46 -44.71
C GLY A 802 -6.67 -34.39 -44.23
N ASN A 803 -6.03 -33.22 -44.32
CA ASN A 803 -4.67 -33.01 -43.83
C ASN A 803 -4.69 -32.48 -42.39
N ALA A 804 -4.07 -33.19 -41.45
CA ALA A 804 -4.00 -32.76 -40.06
C ALA A 804 -2.55 -32.74 -39.54
N GLN A 805 -2.20 -31.70 -38.79
CA GLN A 805 -0.97 -31.62 -38.00
C GLN A 805 -1.33 -31.49 -36.53
N VAL A 806 -0.86 -32.41 -35.69
CA VAL A 806 -1.18 -32.48 -34.26
C VAL A 806 0.13 -32.51 -33.48
N ASN A 807 0.39 -31.45 -32.72
CA ASN A 807 1.62 -31.25 -31.96
C ASN A 807 1.34 -31.04 -30.47
N ASN A 808 2.17 -31.61 -29.59
CA ASN A 808 2.13 -31.37 -28.14
C ASN A 808 0.74 -31.59 -27.49
N SER A 809 -0.09 -32.47 -28.04
CA SER A 809 -1.50 -32.61 -27.65
C SER A 809 -1.78 -33.91 -26.90
N VAL A 810 -2.87 -33.94 -26.13
CA VAL A 810 -3.23 -35.08 -25.27
C VAL A 810 -4.60 -35.63 -25.65
N PHE A 811 -4.67 -36.93 -25.93
CA PHE A 811 -5.90 -37.68 -26.16
C PHE A 811 -6.08 -38.69 -25.03
N SER A 812 -7.00 -38.41 -24.11
CA SER A 812 -7.09 -39.19 -22.87
C SER A 812 -8.49 -39.59 -22.42
N SER A 813 -8.65 -40.81 -21.92
CA SER A 813 -9.90 -41.28 -21.29
C SER A 813 -11.12 -41.25 -22.23
N ASN A 814 -10.92 -41.43 -23.55
CA ASN A 814 -12.02 -41.52 -24.51
C ASN A 814 -12.54 -42.96 -24.59
N GLU A 815 -13.87 -43.15 -24.66
CA GLU A 815 -14.49 -44.48 -24.57
C GLU A 815 -14.21 -45.39 -25.76
N ILE A 816 -13.98 -44.82 -26.96
CA ILE A 816 -13.74 -45.57 -28.20
C ILE A 816 -12.30 -45.35 -28.69
N VAL A 817 -12.04 -44.33 -29.53
CA VAL A 817 -10.73 -44.11 -30.16
C VAL A 817 -10.26 -42.70 -29.87
N GLY A 818 -8.99 -42.54 -29.47
CA GLY A 818 -8.37 -41.23 -29.31
C GLY A 818 -8.24 -40.49 -30.65
N LEU A 819 -7.52 -41.08 -31.60
CA LEU A 819 -7.31 -40.55 -32.94
C LEU A 819 -7.64 -41.59 -34.00
N ASN A 820 -8.47 -41.25 -34.96
CA ASN A 820 -8.86 -42.12 -36.07
C ASN A 820 -8.50 -41.46 -37.41
N VAL A 821 -7.78 -42.15 -38.28
CA VAL A 821 -7.39 -41.65 -39.61
C VAL A 821 -8.02 -42.56 -40.65
N LEU A 822 -8.88 -42.01 -41.51
CA LEU A 822 -9.61 -42.73 -42.54
C LEU A 822 -9.24 -42.16 -43.91
N GLU A 823 -9.25 -42.99 -44.97
CA GLU A 823 -9.01 -42.52 -46.35
C GLU A 823 -9.95 -41.37 -46.74
N PRO A 824 -9.46 -40.24 -47.30
CA PRO A 824 -8.10 -39.95 -47.80
C PRO A 824 -7.16 -39.20 -46.82
N GLY A 825 -7.38 -39.35 -45.51
CA GLY A 825 -6.69 -38.59 -44.47
C GLY A 825 -5.18 -38.79 -44.38
N ASN A 826 -4.48 -37.70 -44.08
CA ASN A 826 -3.05 -37.63 -43.81
C ASN A 826 -2.81 -36.90 -42.47
N LEU A 827 -2.21 -37.59 -41.50
CA LEU A 827 -1.95 -37.07 -40.17
C LEU A 827 -0.45 -37.00 -39.89
N VAL A 828 0.05 -35.85 -39.46
CA VAL A 828 1.38 -35.72 -38.83
C VAL A 828 1.19 -35.51 -37.34
N LEU A 829 1.66 -36.46 -36.53
CA LEU A 829 1.49 -36.47 -35.08
C LEU A 829 2.85 -36.37 -34.39
N LYS A 830 3.10 -35.29 -33.64
CA LYS A 830 4.37 -35.06 -32.94
C LYS A 830 4.21 -34.76 -31.46
N ASN A 831 5.14 -35.24 -30.63
CA ASN A 831 5.25 -34.89 -29.20
C ASN A 831 3.94 -35.04 -28.40
N SER A 832 3.05 -35.94 -28.81
CA SER A 832 1.68 -36.04 -28.29
C SER A 832 1.49 -37.29 -27.43
N LYS A 833 0.50 -37.26 -26.53
CA LYS A 833 0.21 -38.34 -25.58
C LYS A 833 -1.16 -38.95 -25.83
N LEU A 834 -1.24 -40.28 -25.94
CA LEU A 834 -2.48 -41.02 -26.15
C LEU A 834 -2.61 -42.10 -25.07
N HIS A 835 -3.49 -41.90 -24.08
CA HIS A 835 -3.60 -42.82 -22.95
C HIS A 835 -5.01 -42.95 -22.36
N GLY A 836 -5.35 -44.09 -21.73
CA GLY A 836 -6.66 -44.28 -21.10
C GLY A 836 -7.83 -44.45 -22.07
N ASN A 837 -7.58 -44.50 -23.40
CA ASN A 837 -8.62 -44.72 -24.41
C ASN A 837 -8.89 -46.22 -24.60
N GLN A 838 -9.98 -46.64 -25.27
CA GLN A 838 -10.05 -48.04 -25.71
C GLN A 838 -8.99 -48.34 -26.78
N TRP A 839 -8.94 -47.53 -27.83
CA TRP A 839 -7.90 -47.51 -28.84
C TRP A 839 -7.17 -46.16 -28.84
N GLY A 840 -5.84 -46.16 -28.85
CA GLY A 840 -5.05 -44.92 -28.90
C GLY A 840 -5.16 -44.24 -30.27
N LEU A 841 -4.40 -44.75 -31.25
CA LEU A 841 -4.40 -44.31 -32.65
C LEU A 841 -4.89 -45.44 -33.55
N GLN A 842 -5.86 -45.16 -34.41
CA GLN A 842 -6.36 -46.07 -35.44
C GLN A 842 -6.15 -45.47 -36.82
N VAL A 843 -5.52 -46.20 -37.73
CA VAL A 843 -5.29 -45.80 -39.12
C VAL A 843 -5.93 -46.83 -40.04
N HIS A 844 -6.97 -46.45 -40.78
CA HIS A 844 -7.68 -47.31 -41.71
C HIS A 844 -7.67 -46.73 -43.13
N ASN A 845 -6.88 -47.32 -44.03
CA ASN A 845 -6.67 -46.83 -45.41
C ASN A 845 -6.14 -45.38 -45.54
N GLY A 846 -5.71 -44.74 -44.44
CA GLY A 846 -5.08 -43.42 -44.43
C GLY A 846 -3.57 -43.45 -44.20
N THR A 847 -2.96 -42.26 -44.12
CA THR A 847 -1.52 -42.10 -43.87
C THR A 847 -1.27 -41.35 -42.56
N CYS A 848 -0.28 -41.79 -41.79
CA CYS A 848 0.12 -41.14 -40.53
C CYS A 848 1.64 -41.15 -40.35
N ASP A 849 2.24 -40.02 -39.98
CA ASP A 849 3.64 -39.95 -39.55
C ASP A 849 3.68 -39.61 -38.05
N VAL A 850 4.25 -40.49 -37.22
CA VAL A 850 4.28 -40.33 -35.77
C VAL A 850 5.72 -40.13 -35.28
N SER A 851 6.01 -39.00 -34.62
CA SER A 851 7.32 -38.75 -34.02
C SER A 851 7.24 -38.32 -32.56
N ASP A 852 8.12 -38.86 -31.70
CA ASP A 852 8.28 -38.46 -30.29
C ASP A 852 6.98 -38.53 -29.46
N CYS A 853 6.06 -39.44 -29.80
CA CYS A 853 4.77 -39.58 -29.12
C CYS A 853 4.78 -40.67 -28.05
N GLN A 854 3.96 -40.48 -27.00
CA GLN A 854 3.79 -41.46 -25.92
C GLN A 854 2.40 -42.10 -26.01
N VAL A 855 2.35 -43.41 -26.25
CA VAL A 855 1.10 -44.18 -26.32
C VAL A 855 1.15 -45.28 -25.25
N TYR A 856 0.32 -45.15 -24.20
CA TYR A 856 0.37 -46.04 -23.03
C TYR A 856 -1.00 -46.15 -22.36
N ASP A 857 -1.21 -47.14 -21.48
CA ASP A 857 -2.43 -47.33 -20.68
C ASP A 857 -3.77 -47.28 -21.47
N ASN A 858 -3.79 -47.69 -22.73
CA ASN A 858 -5.03 -47.85 -23.50
C ASN A 858 -5.63 -49.25 -23.25
N LYS A 859 -6.96 -49.34 -23.14
CA LYS A 859 -7.66 -50.55 -22.66
C LYS A 859 -7.56 -51.74 -23.62
N LYS A 860 -7.44 -51.50 -24.94
CA LYS A 860 -7.32 -52.56 -25.96
C LYS A 860 -6.02 -52.48 -26.73
N ILE A 861 -5.86 -51.47 -27.59
CA ILE A 861 -4.70 -51.36 -28.49
C ILE A 861 -4.17 -49.92 -28.48
N GLY A 862 -2.85 -49.78 -28.40
CA GLY A 862 -2.18 -48.47 -28.49
C GLY A 862 -2.26 -47.89 -29.91
N VAL A 863 -1.72 -48.62 -30.90
CA VAL A 863 -1.76 -48.22 -32.31
C VAL A 863 -2.29 -49.38 -33.15
N ALA A 864 -3.35 -49.14 -33.94
CA ALA A 864 -3.97 -50.12 -34.82
C ALA A 864 -3.92 -49.63 -36.26
N ILE A 865 -3.31 -50.40 -37.16
CA ILE A 865 -3.22 -50.11 -38.59
C ILE A 865 -4.03 -51.18 -39.34
N GLY A 866 -4.97 -50.77 -40.17
CA GLY A 866 -5.83 -51.68 -40.92
C GLY A 866 -6.18 -51.18 -42.32
N GLY A 867 -6.71 -52.07 -43.15
CA GLY A 867 -7.06 -51.80 -44.55
C GLY A 867 -5.87 -51.96 -45.52
N VAL A 868 -6.17 -52.09 -46.81
CA VAL A 868 -5.18 -52.40 -47.88
C VAL A 868 -4.18 -51.26 -48.09
N ASN A 869 -4.58 -50.01 -47.84
CA ASN A 869 -3.79 -48.80 -48.12
C ASN A 869 -3.28 -48.07 -46.88
N GLY A 870 -3.54 -48.58 -45.67
CA GLY A 870 -3.15 -47.92 -44.42
C GLY A 870 -1.63 -47.92 -44.21
N LYS A 871 -1.03 -46.75 -43.96
CA LYS A 871 0.41 -46.62 -43.65
C LYS A 871 0.61 -45.73 -42.42
N ALA A 872 1.43 -46.18 -41.47
CA ALA A 872 1.91 -45.35 -40.38
C ALA A 872 3.44 -45.48 -40.26
N ASN A 873 4.17 -44.36 -40.31
CA ASN A 873 5.63 -44.30 -40.15
C ASN A 873 6.04 -43.87 -38.74
#